data_AF-A0A141GE37-F1
#
_entry.id   AF-A0A141GE37-F1
#
_cell.length_a   1.000
_cell.length_b   1.000
_cell.length_c   1.000
_cell.angle_alpha   90.00
_cell.angle_beta   90.00
_cell.angle_gamma   90.00
#
_symmetry.space_group_name_H-M   'P 1'
#
loop_
_entity.id
_entity.type
_entity.pdbx_description
1 polymer ?
#
loop_
_entity_poly.entity_id
_entity_poly.type
_entity_poly.pdbx_seq_one_letter_code
_entity_poly.pdbx_strand_id
1 'polypeptide(L)'
;MRTGPDRTGLPEDLGILVELDGGSPLPELTAALDAVCEQAGERRARTVVVLRFTPAPDQTREWPGDVSIQEVKRWEQALRRLERLDHVNIAVVEGTCGGPVLDLLLAADYRIAGPDLRLMLPVNGGHFWPGMTLYRLVQHIGLARARRIVLWDSAIELHEATELGIVDQVSEDLTEAVHTAAVLRGRLSDRETHIRRRLLEEAASAEYDDALGVHLAACDRELRRLAGSGTEPTEAPNERPPHAGTHPPTPHERPPPMRLNSYDDFTLLKEVVLGSADGYLDRVRDMSFDMFISDNLSGARGYYPSLSTWRDSEERRDRNTPHRLEQKERFLGELVEDVEGLAAQLAALGVTVHRPLPPAPEVTRVATPAFEATVTPPLNLRDNTLIMGDEIIETPPMLHDRYFETQFLKPVFLEYFRTGARWTTMPRPMMTDHSFDPANVAHAAPNIEVPLDPQASPYDVGLEPMIDGANCLRLGRDLIVNVSNANHALAFDWLRRHLDGRFRVHRMDRLTQSHIDSVVVPLRPGTLLLRDPGVVDFLPEALRGWDVVVPPPPGADDYPQYENDDPIPASPYIDLNVLSVDEDTVMVNDACKTLMATLEKHGFTVVPVRHRHRRLFGGGFHCFTLDTVRAGGAEDYLA
;
A
#
# COMPACT_ATOMS: atom_id res chain seq x y z
N MET A 1 -35.21 22.80 38.54
CA MET A 1 -34.17 22.98 37.50
C MET A 1 -33.45 24.28 37.74
N ARG A 2 -32.20 24.24 38.23
CA ARG A 2 -31.28 25.38 38.15
C ARG A 2 -30.42 25.14 36.92
N THR A 3 -30.58 25.97 35.89
CA THR A 3 -29.74 25.97 34.69
C THR A 3 -28.39 26.57 35.06
N GLY A 4 -27.38 25.71 35.25
CA GLY A 4 -25.98 26.15 35.17
C GLY A 4 -25.63 26.53 33.72
N PRO A 5 -24.50 27.22 33.50
CA PRO A 5 -24.04 27.54 32.15
C PRO A 5 -23.85 26.25 31.34
N ASP A 6 -24.22 26.29 30.05
CA ASP A 6 -24.05 25.18 29.11
C ASP A 6 -22.56 24.83 29.00
N ARG A 7 -22.17 23.70 29.60
CA ARG A 7 -20.79 23.17 29.62
C ARG A 7 -20.59 22.08 28.56
N THR A 8 -21.52 21.91 27.62
CA THR A 8 -21.46 20.82 26.64
C THR A 8 -20.23 20.90 25.74
N GLY A 9 -19.65 22.09 25.55
CA GLY A 9 -18.52 22.31 24.65
C GLY A 9 -18.87 22.02 23.18
N LEU A 10 -20.12 21.66 22.88
CA LEU A 10 -20.60 21.37 21.54
C LEU A 10 -21.00 22.69 20.86
N PRO A 11 -20.74 22.87 19.55
CA PRO A 11 -21.28 24.02 18.82
C PRO A 11 -22.81 24.06 18.95
N GLU A 12 -23.40 25.25 19.14
CA GLU A 12 -24.86 25.42 19.19
C GLU A 12 -25.50 24.68 17.99
N ASP A 13 -26.52 23.87 18.27
CA ASP A 13 -27.27 23.02 17.32
C ASP A 13 -26.58 21.76 16.77
N LEU A 14 -25.32 21.45 17.08
CA LEU A 14 -24.59 20.31 16.47
C LEU A 14 -24.72 18.98 17.23
N GLY A 15 -25.23 18.95 18.47
CA GLY A 15 -25.31 17.71 19.22
C GLY A 15 -26.31 17.66 20.37
N ILE A 16 -26.60 16.43 20.80
CA ILE A 16 -27.40 16.09 21.98
C ILE A 16 -26.44 15.45 22.98
N LEU A 17 -26.16 16.14 24.10
CA LEU A 17 -25.39 15.56 25.20
C LEU A 17 -26.32 14.91 26.22
N VAL A 18 -25.91 13.73 26.68
CA VAL A 18 -26.62 12.95 27.68
C VAL A 18 -25.62 12.49 28.70
N GLU A 19 -25.88 12.81 29.97
CA GLU A 19 -25.12 12.26 31.08
C GLU A 19 -25.87 11.04 31.64
N LEU A 20 -25.20 9.90 31.63
CA LEU A 20 -25.71 8.63 32.11
C LEU A 20 -24.92 8.22 33.35
N ASP A 21 -25.61 8.11 34.48
CA ASP A 21 -25.02 7.63 35.74
C ASP A 21 -24.97 6.10 35.72
N GLY A 22 -23.76 5.53 35.70
CA GLY A 22 -23.57 4.08 35.70
C GLY A 22 -24.13 3.37 36.94
N GLY A 23 -24.41 4.12 38.01
CA GLY A 23 -25.05 3.61 39.24
C GLY A 23 -26.58 3.61 39.21
N SER A 24 -27.21 4.23 38.20
CA SER A 24 -28.68 4.27 38.09
C SER A 24 -29.26 2.90 37.77
N PRO A 25 -30.42 2.54 38.36
CA PRO A 25 -31.14 1.31 38.01
C PRO A 25 -31.37 1.17 36.51
N LEU A 26 -31.33 -0.07 36.00
CA LEU A 26 -31.46 -0.35 34.56
C LEU A 26 -32.70 0.28 33.88
N PRO A 27 -33.88 0.35 34.52
CA PRO A 27 -35.03 1.05 33.94
C PRO A 27 -34.80 2.55 33.70
N GLU A 28 -34.06 3.22 34.57
CA GLU A 28 -33.74 4.65 34.45
C GLU A 28 -32.76 4.88 33.31
N LEU A 29 -31.71 4.07 33.23
CA LEU A 29 -30.75 4.08 32.11
C LEU A 29 -31.47 3.84 30.77
N THR A 30 -32.39 2.86 30.74
CA THR A 30 -33.19 2.56 29.54
C THR A 30 -34.05 3.76 29.13
N ALA A 31 -34.73 4.39 30.08
CA ALA A 31 -35.59 5.54 29.82
C ALA A 31 -34.78 6.75 29.31
N ALA A 32 -33.60 7.00 29.87
CA ALA A 32 -32.70 8.06 29.41
C ALA A 32 -32.22 7.81 27.97
N LEU A 33 -31.81 6.58 27.66
CA LEU A 33 -31.38 6.21 26.31
C LEU A 33 -32.51 6.29 25.27
N ASP A 34 -33.72 5.83 25.62
CA ASP A 34 -34.88 5.92 24.75
C ASP A 34 -35.26 7.38 24.46
N ALA A 35 -35.27 8.25 25.47
CA ALA A 35 -35.58 9.68 25.30
C ALA A 35 -34.60 10.37 24.33
N VAL A 36 -33.33 9.95 24.38
CA VAL A 36 -32.27 10.49 23.52
C VAL A 36 -32.41 9.99 22.10
N CYS A 37 -32.73 8.71 21.91
CA CYS A 37 -33.02 8.14 20.60
C CYS A 37 -34.24 8.84 19.97
N GLU A 38 -35.28 9.14 20.76
CA GLU A 38 -36.47 9.87 20.31
C GLU A 38 -36.12 11.30 19.90
N GLN A 39 -35.41 12.05 20.76
CA GLN A 39 -34.96 13.41 20.47
C GLN A 39 -34.05 13.48 19.25
N ALA A 40 -33.17 12.50 19.07
CA ALA A 40 -32.30 12.39 17.90
C ALA A 40 -33.14 12.09 16.65
N GLY A 41 -34.10 11.16 16.71
CA GLY A 41 -34.96 10.82 15.58
C GLY A 41 -35.86 11.96 15.08
N GLU A 42 -36.19 12.93 15.93
CA GLU A 42 -36.93 14.14 15.54
C GLU A 42 -36.07 15.18 14.79
N ARG A 43 -34.74 15.10 14.89
CA ARG A 43 -33.82 16.06 14.28
C ARG A 43 -33.69 15.79 12.77
N ARG A 44 -34.05 16.79 11.96
CA ARG A 44 -33.85 16.75 10.49
C ARG A 44 -32.45 17.17 10.04
N ALA A 45 -31.71 17.87 10.91
CA ALA A 45 -30.36 18.37 10.65
C ALA A 45 -29.28 17.37 11.14
N ARG A 46 -28.07 17.47 10.58
CA ARG A 46 -26.93 16.67 11.00
C ARG A 46 -26.65 16.92 12.48
N THR A 47 -26.83 15.90 13.29
CA THR A 47 -26.67 15.94 14.76
C THR A 47 -25.73 14.81 15.18
N VAL A 48 -25.01 15.02 16.28
CA VAL A 48 -24.22 13.98 16.96
C VAL A 48 -24.83 13.72 18.34
N VAL A 49 -24.99 12.46 18.71
CA VAL A 49 -25.40 12.08 20.06
C VAL A 49 -24.15 11.82 20.89
N VAL A 50 -23.97 12.52 22.00
CA VAL A 50 -22.84 12.31 22.91
C VAL A 50 -23.37 11.69 24.20
N LEU A 51 -22.87 10.49 24.51
CA LEU A 51 -23.24 9.68 25.66
C LEU A 51 -22.07 9.73 26.64
N ARG A 52 -22.17 10.58 27.66
CA ARG A 52 -21.14 10.73 28.69
C ARG A 52 -21.51 9.92 29.91
N PHE A 53 -20.57 9.12 30.39
CA PHE A 53 -20.77 8.24 31.53
C PHE A 53 -20.08 8.78 32.76
N THR A 54 -20.84 8.85 33.85
CA THR A 54 -20.27 9.01 35.17
C THR A 54 -20.16 7.62 35.80
N PRO A 55 -18.96 7.14 36.16
CA PRO A 55 -18.80 5.84 36.79
C PRO A 55 -19.49 5.82 38.17
N ALA A 56 -20.08 4.68 38.53
CA ALA A 56 -20.74 4.50 39.81
C ALA A 56 -19.72 4.58 40.98
N PRO A 57 -20.10 5.08 42.17
CA PRO A 57 -19.20 5.22 43.32
C PRO A 57 -18.63 3.92 43.90
N ASP A 58 -19.15 2.75 43.51
CA ASP A 58 -18.63 1.44 43.91
C ASP A 58 -18.37 0.60 42.66
N GLN A 59 -17.14 0.07 42.56
CA GLN A 59 -16.56 -0.68 41.44
C GLN A 59 -17.21 -2.06 41.22
N THR A 60 -18.53 -2.14 41.08
CA THR A 60 -19.19 -3.42 40.88
C THR A 60 -19.31 -3.71 39.40
N ARG A 61 -18.72 -4.85 39.00
CA ARG A 61 -18.95 -5.54 37.71
C ARG A 61 -20.43 -5.93 37.50
N GLU A 62 -21.29 -5.68 38.47
CA GLU A 62 -22.68 -6.13 38.53
C GLU A 62 -23.65 -5.07 38.01
N TRP A 63 -24.87 -5.49 37.71
CA TRP A 63 -25.93 -4.56 37.37
C TRP A 63 -26.30 -3.70 38.59
N PRO A 64 -26.67 -2.42 38.38
CA PRO A 64 -27.11 -1.55 39.47
C PRO A 64 -28.49 -2.00 39.98
N GLY A 65 -28.49 -2.66 41.14
CA GLY A 65 -29.69 -3.18 41.80
C GLY A 65 -30.20 -4.51 41.23
N ASP A 66 -31.37 -4.95 41.69
CA ASP A 66 -32.03 -6.16 41.19
C ASP A 66 -32.49 -5.95 39.74
N VAL A 67 -32.18 -6.91 38.86
CA VAL A 67 -32.54 -6.84 37.43
C VAL A 67 -33.33 -8.07 36.99
N SER A 68 -34.48 -7.83 36.35
CA SER A 68 -35.31 -8.84 35.70
C SER A 68 -34.98 -9.01 34.21
N ILE A 69 -35.30 -10.17 33.66
CA ILE A 69 -35.11 -10.44 32.21
C ILE A 69 -35.91 -9.47 31.32
N GLN A 70 -37.02 -8.93 31.81
CA GLN A 70 -37.82 -7.95 31.06
C GLN A 70 -37.08 -6.60 30.97
N GLU A 71 -36.36 -6.21 32.02
CA GLU A 71 -35.54 -5.00 32.03
C GLU A 71 -34.32 -5.17 31.13
N VAL A 72 -33.63 -6.32 31.19
CA VAL A 72 -32.56 -6.66 30.24
C VAL A 72 -33.04 -6.58 28.80
N LYS A 73 -34.21 -7.17 28.49
CA LYS A 73 -34.78 -7.13 27.15
C LYS A 73 -35.05 -5.69 26.68
N ARG A 74 -35.59 -4.84 27.55
CA ARG A 74 -35.85 -3.43 27.22
C ARG A 74 -34.56 -2.65 27.01
N TRP A 75 -33.54 -2.91 27.82
CA TRP A 75 -32.21 -2.33 27.67
C TRP A 75 -31.60 -2.68 26.31
N GLU A 76 -31.59 -3.96 25.92
CA GLU A 76 -31.07 -4.38 24.61
C GLU A 76 -31.88 -3.81 23.44
N GLN A 77 -33.19 -3.61 23.61
CA GLN A 77 -34.02 -2.93 22.62
C GLN A 77 -33.66 -1.45 22.47
N ALA A 78 -33.35 -0.76 23.57
CA ALA A 78 -32.89 0.62 23.55
C ALA A 78 -31.49 0.74 22.91
N LEU A 79 -30.54 -0.14 23.24
CA LEU A 79 -29.23 -0.22 22.58
C LEU A 79 -29.37 -0.49 21.07
N ARG A 80 -30.25 -1.42 20.68
CA ARG A 80 -30.48 -1.70 19.25
C ARG A 80 -31.12 -0.52 18.51
N ARG A 81 -31.86 0.35 19.21
CA ARG A 81 -32.35 1.62 18.64
C ARG A 81 -31.20 2.60 18.43
N LEU A 82 -30.31 2.73 19.42
CA LEU A 82 -29.11 3.58 19.32
C LEU A 82 -28.24 3.19 18.10
N GLU A 83 -27.91 1.91 17.96
CA GLU A 83 -27.13 1.36 16.83
C GLU A 83 -27.77 1.70 15.46
N ARG A 84 -29.09 1.85 15.42
CA ARG A 84 -29.87 2.10 14.19
C ARG A 84 -30.21 3.57 13.93
N LEU A 85 -29.74 4.50 14.75
CA LEU A 85 -30.00 5.93 14.54
C LEU A 85 -29.39 6.44 13.21
N ASP A 86 -29.99 7.45 12.59
CA ASP A 86 -29.38 8.13 11.44
C ASP A 86 -28.23 9.09 11.82
N HIS A 87 -27.91 9.17 13.12
CA HIS A 87 -26.95 10.10 13.68
C HIS A 87 -25.79 9.35 14.31
N VAL A 88 -24.57 9.83 14.07
CA VAL A 88 -23.36 9.34 14.73
C VAL A 88 -23.52 9.53 16.25
N ASN A 89 -23.13 8.51 17.01
CA ASN A 89 -23.11 8.57 18.46
C ASN A 89 -21.71 8.32 19.03
N ILE A 90 -21.33 9.13 20.01
CA ILE A 90 -20.00 9.14 20.65
C ILE A 90 -20.18 8.77 22.11
N ALA A 91 -19.53 7.69 22.56
CA ALA A 91 -19.44 7.35 23.98
C ALA A 91 -18.21 7.97 24.61
N VAL A 92 -18.37 8.52 25.81
CA VAL A 92 -17.31 9.17 26.58
C VAL A 92 -17.26 8.53 27.96
N VAL A 93 -16.17 7.87 28.28
CA VAL A 93 -16.02 7.07 29.52
C VAL A 93 -14.77 7.45 30.30
N GLU A 94 -14.90 7.45 31.62
CA GLU A 94 -13.83 7.70 32.60
C GLU A 94 -13.87 6.63 33.68
N GLY A 95 -12.73 6.36 34.30
CA GLY A 95 -12.64 5.43 35.43
C GLY A 95 -13.09 4.00 35.10
N THR A 96 -13.83 3.37 36.00
CA THR A 96 -14.24 1.96 35.82
C THR A 96 -15.52 1.86 34.98
N CYS A 97 -15.42 1.20 33.83
CA CYS A 97 -16.55 0.97 32.92
C CYS A 97 -16.92 -0.53 32.91
N GLY A 98 -18.11 -0.85 33.41
CA GLY A 98 -18.63 -2.21 33.47
C GLY A 98 -20.15 -2.26 33.46
N GLY A 99 -20.73 -3.46 33.57
CA GLY A 99 -22.18 -3.65 33.58
C GLY A 99 -22.85 -3.07 32.31
N PRO A 100 -24.02 -2.40 32.41
CA PRO A 100 -24.71 -1.80 31.26
C PRO A 100 -23.87 -0.77 30.49
N VAL A 101 -22.97 -0.07 31.18
CA VAL A 101 -22.17 0.99 30.57
C VAL A 101 -21.20 0.41 29.54
N LEU A 102 -20.68 -0.80 29.77
CA LEU A 102 -19.84 -1.49 28.80
C LEU A 102 -20.63 -1.89 27.55
N ASP A 103 -21.89 -2.33 27.69
CA ASP A 103 -22.73 -2.62 26.52
C ASP A 103 -22.94 -1.39 25.66
N LEU A 104 -23.14 -0.24 26.29
CA LEU A 104 -23.34 1.01 25.58
C LEU A 104 -22.05 1.51 24.94
N LEU A 105 -20.91 1.44 25.65
CA LEU A 105 -19.59 1.73 25.07
C LEU A 105 -19.36 0.91 23.80
N LEU A 106 -19.66 -0.39 23.84
CA LEU A 106 -19.51 -1.28 22.68
C LEU A 106 -20.58 -1.06 21.59
N ALA A 107 -21.70 -0.41 21.89
CA ALA A 107 -22.72 -0.05 20.91
C ALA A 107 -22.44 1.31 20.21
N ALA A 108 -21.43 2.06 20.66
CA ALA A 108 -21.15 3.38 20.15
C ALA A 108 -20.29 3.39 18.88
N ASP A 109 -20.46 4.41 18.03
CA ASP A 109 -19.70 4.55 16.78
C ASP A 109 -18.25 5.00 17.03
N TYR A 110 -18.06 5.82 18.06
CA TYR A 110 -16.77 6.38 18.41
C TYR A 110 -16.65 6.51 19.92
N ARG A 111 -15.52 6.10 20.48
CA ARG A 111 -15.35 5.89 21.92
C ARG A 111 -14.13 6.65 22.41
N ILE A 112 -14.39 7.63 23.26
CA ILE A 112 -13.38 8.51 23.87
C ILE A 112 -13.23 8.12 25.34
N ALA A 113 -11.99 7.88 25.77
CA ALA A 113 -11.65 7.47 27.12
C ALA A 113 -10.78 8.49 27.85
N GLY A 114 -11.02 8.64 29.15
CA GLY A 114 -10.06 9.24 30.07
C GLY A 114 -8.85 8.33 30.33
N PRO A 115 -7.72 8.89 30.81
CA PRO A 115 -6.48 8.14 31.05
C PRO A 115 -6.59 7.11 32.19
N ASP A 116 -7.65 7.18 33.00
CA ASP A 116 -7.92 6.30 34.13
C ASP A 116 -8.91 5.16 33.80
N LEU A 117 -9.25 4.99 32.51
CA LEU A 117 -10.22 3.99 32.08
C LEU A 117 -9.78 2.56 32.41
N ARG A 118 -10.71 1.79 32.96
CA ARG A 118 -10.59 0.35 33.14
C ARG A 118 -11.89 -0.35 32.74
N LEU A 119 -11.84 -1.26 31.77
CA LEU A 119 -13.02 -2.01 31.36
C LEU A 119 -13.16 -3.31 32.15
N MET A 120 -14.37 -3.52 32.63
CA MET A 120 -14.71 -4.62 33.52
C MET A 120 -15.86 -5.42 32.94
N LEU A 121 -15.61 -6.69 32.65
CA LEU A 121 -16.64 -7.58 32.13
C LEU A 121 -17.77 -7.77 33.15
N PRO A 122 -19.04 -7.80 32.69
CA PRO A 122 -20.19 -7.86 33.57
C PRO A 122 -20.28 -9.22 34.26
N VAL A 123 -20.54 -9.22 35.57
CA VAL A 123 -20.77 -10.42 36.38
C VAL A 123 -22.07 -10.29 37.18
N ASN A 124 -22.60 -11.39 37.68
CA ASN A 124 -23.70 -11.43 38.64
C ASN A 124 -23.39 -12.50 39.68
N GLY A 125 -23.21 -12.09 40.95
CA GLY A 125 -22.83 -12.99 42.03
C GLY A 125 -21.47 -13.67 41.78
N GLY A 126 -20.54 -12.96 41.13
CA GLY A 126 -19.22 -13.48 40.77
C GLY A 126 -19.17 -14.38 39.52
N HIS A 127 -20.30 -14.64 38.86
CA HIS A 127 -20.34 -15.38 37.59
C HIS A 127 -20.47 -14.43 36.40
N PHE A 128 -19.74 -14.69 35.31
CA PHE A 128 -19.85 -13.89 34.08
C PHE A 128 -21.30 -13.83 33.58
N TRP A 129 -21.79 -12.62 33.28
CA TRP A 129 -23.14 -12.39 32.78
C TRP A 129 -23.25 -12.77 31.29
N PRO A 130 -24.10 -13.74 30.90
CA PRO A 130 -24.22 -14.19 29.51
C PRO A 130 -25.09 -13.24 28.66
N GLY A 131 -24.67 -11.98 28.57
CA GLY A 131 -25.36 -10.89 27.86
C GLY A 131 -24.81 -10.62 26.46
N MET A 132 -25.41 -9.62 25.79
CA MET A 132 -25.00 -9.21 24.44
C MET A 132 -23.64 -8.49 24.40
N THR A 133 -23.06 -8.16 25.56
CA THR A 133 -21.66 -7.70 25.67
C THR A 133 -20.70 -8.66 24.96
N LEU A 134 -20.93 -9.98 25.07
CA LEU A 134 -20.13 -10.99 24.38
C LEU A 134 -20.24 -10.87 22.86
N TYR A 135 -21.46 -10.70 22.37
CA TYR A 135 -21.72 -10.55 20.95
C TYR A 135 -21.00 -9.31 20.42
N ARG A 136 -21.18 -8.16 21.07
CA ARG A 136 -20.53 -6.90 20.66
C ARG A 136 -19.02 -6.99 20.77
N LEU A 137 -18.48 -7.58 21.85
CA LEU A 137 -17.05 -7.76 22.01
C LEU A 137 -16.46 -8.62 20.89
N VAL A 138 -17.10 -9.74 20.51
CA VAL A 138 -16.65 -10.56 19.39
C VAL A 138 -16.68 -9.78 18.06
N GLN A 139 -17.69 -8.94 17.84
CA GLN A 139 -17.74 -8.08 16.65
C GLN A 139 -16.59 -7.06 16.61
N HIS A 140 -16.17 -6.54 17.76
CA HIS A 140 -15.07 -5.57 17.83
C HIS A 140 -13.68 -6.19 17.71
N ILE A 141 -13.40 -7.27 18.45
CA ILE A 141 -12.03 -7.78 18.62
C ILE A 141 -11.81 -9.19 18.06
N GLY A 142 -12.84 -9.79 17.48
CA GLY A 142 -12.83 -11.15 16.96
C GLY A 142 -12.91 -12.24 18.04
N LEU A 143 -13.36 -13.42 17.64
CA LEU A 143 -13.67 -14.53 18.56
C LEU A 143 -12.45 -14.97 19.39
N ALA A 144 -11.26 -15.06 18.79
CA ALA A 144 -10.07 -15.56 19.47
C ALA A 144 -9.66 -14.67 20.66
N ARG A 145 -9.70 -13.35 20.48
CA ARG A 145 -9.35 -12.37 21.52
C ARG A 145 -10.45 -12.26 22.57
N ALA A 146 -11.72 -12.21 22.14
CA ALA A 146 -12.86 -12.24 23.06
C ALA A 146 -12.84 -13.49 23.95
N ARG A 147 -12.54 -14.67 23.39
CA ARG A 147 -12.39 -15.91 24.16
C ARG A 147 -11.31 -15.79 25.22
N ARG A 148 -10.16 -15.18 24.88
CA ARG A 148 -9.05 -14.94 25.82
C ARG A 148 -9.49 -14.07 27.01
N ILE A 149 -10.18 -12.97 26.74
CA ILE A 149 -10.58 -12.03 27.80
C ILE A 149 -11.66 -12.65 28.70
N VAL A 150 -12.66 -13.31 28.10
CA VAL A 150 -13.83 -13.84 28.82
C VAL A 150 -13.49 -15.08 29.65
N LEU A 151 -12.71 -16.03 29.12
CA LEU A 151 -12.44 -17.29 29.83
C LEU A 151 -11.30 -17.20 30.84
N TRP A 152 -10.45 -16.18 30.75
CA TRP A 152 -9.31 -15.96 31.66
C TRP A 152 -9.49 -14.73 32.56
N ASP A 153 -10.74 -14.24 32.68
CA ASP A 153 -11.21 -13.20 33.61
C ASP A 153 -10.24 -12.02 33.80
N SER A 154 -9.86 -11.41 32.68
CA SER A 154 -8.95 -10.27 32.67
C SER A 154 -9.77 -8.99 32.54
N ALA A 155 -9.56 -8.03 33.46
CA ALA A 155 -9.96 -6.65 33.19
C ALA A 155 -9.18 -6.16 31.96
N ILE A 156 -9.81 -5.35 31.12
CA ILE A 156 -9.14 -4.77 29.95
C ILE A 156 -8.66 -3.38 30.39
N GLU A 157 -7.35 -3.27 30.56
CA GLU A 157 -6.70 -2.01 30.91
C GLU A 157 -6.68 -1.09 29.68
N LEU A 158 -6.57 0.23 29.90
CA LEU A 158 -6.68 1.24 28.84
C LEU A 158 -5.80 0.95 27.61
N HIS A 159 -4.53 0.58 27.83
CA HIS A 159 -3.60 0.27 26.74
C HIS A 159 -4.10 -0.88 25.87
N GLU A 160 -4.56 -1.97 26.47
CA GLU A 160 -5.13 -3.12 25.75
C GLU A 160 -6.45 -2.71 25.06
N ALA A 161 -7.28 -1.88 25.69
CA ALA A 161 -8.51 -1.39 25.07
C ALA A 161 -8.24 -0.53 23.81
N THR A 162 -7.16 0.26 23.79
CA THR A 162 -6.73 1.03 22.61
C THR A 162 -6.12 0.13 21.53
N GLU A 163 -5.21 -0.79 21.90
CA GLU A 163 -4.61 -1.74 20.94
C GLU A 163 -5.65 -2.64 20.26
N LEU A 164 -6.70 -3.01 21.01
CA LEU A 164 -7.79 -3.83 20.51
C LEU A 164 -8.84 -3.04 19.72
N GLY A 165 -8.77 -1.70 19.68
CA GLY A 165 -9.77 -0.85 19.01
C GLY A 165 -11.12 -0.81 19.72
N ILE A 166 -11.18 -1.14 21.02
CA ILE A 166 -12.38 -0.96 21.86
C ILE A 166 -12.54 0.53 22.23
N VAL A 167 -11.43 1.27 22.30
CA VAL A 167 -11.37 2.72 22.50
C VAL A 167 -10.67 3.34 21.31
N ASP A 168 -11.28 4.36 20.71
CA ASP A 168 -10.77 5.02 19.50
C ASP A 168 -9.86 6.21 19.83
N GLN A 169 -10.06 6.87 20.97
CA GLN A 169 -9.27 8.03 21.39
C GLN A 169 -9.13 8.10 22.92
N VAL A 170 -7.93 8.44 23.38
CA VAL A 170 -7.64 8.74 24.79
C VAL A 170 -7.35 10.23 24.92
N SER A 171 -7.92 10.91 25.92
CA SER A 171 -7.63 12.33 26.17
C SER A 171 -7.73 12.68 27.65
N GLU A 172 -6.84 13.57 28.10
CA GLU A 172 -6.94 14.21 29.43
C GLU A 172 -7.98 15.34 29.43
N ASP A 173 -8.22 15.97 28.28
CA ASP A 173 -9.33 16.92 28.08
C ASP A 173 -10.42 16.26 27.24
N LEU A 174 -11.41 15.68 27.92
CA LEU A 174 -12.55 15.05 27.26
C LEU A 174 -13.51 16.05 26.63
N THR A 175 -13.52 17.30 27.08
CA THR A 175 -14.42 18.32 26.52
C THR A 175 -13.91 18.74 25.14
N GLU A 176 -12.62 19.00 25.02
CA GLU A 176 -11.97 19.29 23.72
C GLU A 176 -12.04 18.09 22.77
N ALA A 177 -11.80 16.88 23.28
CA ALA A 177 -11.88 15.66 22.47
C ALA A 177 -13.28 15.44 21.89
N VAL A 178 -14.32 15.61 22.72
CA VAL A 178 -15.72 15.53 22.28
C VAL A 178 -16.05 16.62 21.26
N HIS A 179 -15.61 17.86 21.49
CA HIS A 179 -15.81 18.95 20.54
C HIS A 179 -15.23 18.61 19.16
N THR A 180 -13.96 18.19 19.14
CA THR A 180 -13.24 17.83 17.93
C THR A 180 -13.89 16.66 17.20
N ALA A 181 -14.24 15.59 17.94
CA ALA A 181 -14.91 14.43 17.39
C ALA A 181 -16.30 14.78 16.83
N ALA A 182 -17.09 15.60 17.53
CA ALA A 182 -18.40 16.04 17.06
C ALA A 182 -18.30 16.88 15.77
N VAL A 183 -17.30 17.77 15.67
CA VAL A 183 -17.08 18.60 14.45
C VAL A 183 -16.63 17.75 13.26
N LEU A 184 -15.69 16.82 13.47
CA LEU A 184 -15.16 15.97 12.39
C LEU A 184 -16.17 14.91 11.96
N ARG A 185 -16.80 14.23 12.93
CA ARG A 185 -17.68 13.08 12.68
C ARG A 185 -19.13 13.47 12.47
N GLY A 186 -19.59 14.62 12.97
CA GLY A 186 -20.93 15.16 12.68
C GLY A 186 -21.16 15.45 11.19
N ARG A 187 -20.10 15.58 10.39
CA ARG A 187 -20.18 15.65 8.92
C ARG A 187 -20.62 14.32 8.28
N LEU A 188 -20.40 13.19 8.97
CA LEU A 188 -20.77 11.85 8.54
C LEU A 188 -22.21 11.48 8.90
N SER A 189 -22.83 12.21 9.85
CA SER A 189 -24.25 12.05 10.18
C SER A 189 -25.13 12.47 9.00
N ASP A 190 -25.70 11.49 8.32
CA ASP A 190 -26.73 11.67 7.29
C ASP A 190 -27.75 10.51 7.32
N ARG A 191 -28.76 10.57 6.44
CA ARG A 191 -29.84 9.57 6.39
C ARG A 191 -29.38 8.17 6.00
N GLU A 192 -28.16 8.03 5.50
CA GLU A 192 -27.57 6.76 5.08
C GLU A 192 -26.61 6.18 6.14
N THR A 193 -26.37 6.88 7.26
CA THR A 193 -25.52 6.43 8.36
C THR A 193 -25.90 5.02 8.84
N HIS A 194 -27.18 4.77 9.08
CA HIS A 194 -27.65 3.46 9.54
C HIS A 194 -27.45 2.35 8.49
N ILE A 195 -27.47 2.68 7.20
CA ILE A 195 -27.21 1.73 6.10
C ILE A 195 -25.73 1.37 6.06
N ARG A 196 -24.85 2.36 6.19
CA ARG A 196 -23.40 2.14 6.27
C ARG A 196 -23.05 1.26 7.49
N ARG A 197 -23.63 1.55 8.66
CA ARG A 197 -23.48 0.70 9.85
C ARG A 197 -23.95 -0.72 9.60
N ARG A 198 -25.13 -0.87 9.01
CA ARG A 198 -25.68 -2.20 8.72
C ARG A 198 -24.77 -3.01 7.80
N LEU A 199 -24.22 -2.39 6.75
CA LEU A 199 -23.27 -3.04 5.85
C LEU A 199 -21.99 -3.48 6.60
N LEU A 200 -21.47 -2.63 7.50
CA LEU A 200 -20.31 -2.97 8.34
C LEU A 200 -20.61 -4.13 9.31
N GLU A 201 -21.76 -4.09 10.00
CA GLU A 201 -22.19 -5.14 10.93
C GLU A 201 -22.42 -6.49 10.23
N GLU A 202 -23.00 -6.48 9.03
CA GLU A 202 -23.32 -7.70 8.28
C GLU A 202 -22.07 -8.30 7.61
N ALA A 203 -21.05 -7.51 7.28
CA ALA A 203 -19.85 -7.95 6.55
C ALA A 203 -19.12 -9.15 7.18
N ALA A 204 -19.12 -9.25 8.52
CA ALA A 204 -18.42 -10.32 9.23
C ALA A 204 -19.16 -11.68 9.18
N SER A 205 -20.42 -11.70 8.76
CA SER A 205 -21.28 -12.90 8.87
C SER A 205 -22.17 -13.19 7.66
N ALA A 206 -22.29 -12.25 6.72
CA ALA A 206 -23.01 -12.45 5.48
C ALA A 206 -22.17 -13.24 4.47
N GLU A 207 -22.82 -14.19 3.79
CA GLU A 207 -22.24 -14.79 2.59
C GLU A 207 -22.10 -13.70 1.51
N TYR A 208 -21.10 -13.85 0.64
CA TYR A 208 -20.74 -12.83 -0.34
C TYR A 208 -21.93 -12.38 -1.20
N ASP A 209 -22.76 -13.32 -1.65
CA ASP A 209 -23.93 -13.04 -2.50
C ASP A 209 -25.03 -12.25 -1.76
N ASP A 210 -25.25 -12.53 -0.48
CA ASP A 210 -26.21 -11.80 0.35
C ASP A 210 -25.71 -10.37 0.65
N ALA A 211 -24.42 -10.23 0.94
CA ALA A 211 -23.76 -8.94 1.15
C ALA A 211 -23.80 -8.08 -0.12
N LEU A 212 -23.54 -8.68 -1.29
CA LEU A 212 -23.56 -8.00 -2.58
C LEU A 212 -24.95 -7.42 -2.89
N GLY A 213 -26.03 -8.15 -2.60
CA GLY A 213 -27.40 -7.67 -2.81
C GLY A 213 -27.73 -6.42 -1.98
N VAL A 214 -27.39 -6.42 -0.69
CA VAL A 214 -27.60 -5.27 0.21
C VAL A 214 -26.72 -4.09 -0.18
N HIS A 215 -25.46 -4.35 -0.57
CA HIS A 215 -24.52 -3.35 -1.06
C HIS A 215 -25.04 -2.67 -2.34
N LEU A 216 -25.42 -3.43 -3.36
CA LEU A 216 -25.93 -2.88 -4.62
C LEU A 216 -27.21 -2.07 -4.42
N ALA A 217 -28.09 -2.50 -3.51
CA ALA A 217 -29.29 -1.75 -3.16
C ALA A 217 -28.98 -0.42 -2.45
N ALA A 218 -27.92 -0.37 -1.64
CA ALA A 218 -27.43 0.87 -1.04
C ALA A 218 -26.83 1.81 -2.11
N CYS A 219 -26.02 1.28 -3.03
CA CYS A 219 -25.46 2.05 -4.14
C CYS A 219 -26.54 2.62 -5.07
N ASP A 220 -27.54 1.84 -5.47
CA ASP A 220 -28.65 2.31 -6.32
C ASP A 220 -29.42 3.47 -5.67
N ARG A 221 -29.68 3.38 -4.35
CA ARG A 221 -30.35 4.45 -3.60
C ARG A 221 -29.56 5.76 -3.64
N GLU A 222 -28.24 5.69 -3.44
CA GLU A 222 -27.36 6.86 -3.46
C GLU A 222 -27.23 7.45 -4.87
N LEU A 223 -27.08 6.61 -5.89
CA LEU A 223 -27.08 7.03 -7.30
C LEU A 223 -28.40 7.72 -7.70
N ARG A 224 -29.55 7.22 -7.23
CA ARG A 224 -30.85 7.88 -7.43
C ARG A 224 -30.96 9.20 -6.67
N ARG A 225 -30.40 9.30 -5.46
CA ARG A 225 -30.34 10.56 -4.70
C ARG A 225 -29.54 11.63 -5.47
N LEU A 226 -28.41 11.24 -6.06
CA LEU A 226 -27.60 12.11 -6.91
C LEU A 226 -28.37 12.52 -8.18
N ALA A 227 -29.01 11.57 -8.85
CA ALA A 227 -29.81 11.83 -10.05
C ALA A 227 -31.05 12.71 -9.79
N GLY A 228 -31.70 12.58 -8.63
CA GLY A 228 -32.88 13.37 -8.23
C GLY A 228 -32.56 14.81 -7.78
N SER A 229 -31.30 15.21 -7.74
CA SER A 229 -30.86 16.55 -7.32
C SER A 229 -30.65 17.55 -8.48
N GLY A 230 -30.95 17.14 -9.73
CA GLY A 230 -30.92 18.01 -10.90
C GLY A 230 -31.95 17.61 -11.96
N THR A 231 -32.89 18.52 -12.22
CA THR A 231 -33.76 18.65 -13.42
C THR A 231 -34.81 17.55 -13.71
N GLU A 232 -36.04 18.01 -13.98
CA GLU A 232 -37.22 17.23 -14.41
C GLU A 232 -37.02 16.46 -15.74
N PRO A 233 -37.75 15.35 -15.95
CA PRO A 233 -37.54 14.47 -17.11
C PRO A 233 -38.37 14.91 -18.32
N THR A 234 -37.70 15.07 -19.48
CA THR A 234 -38.34 15.03 -20.80
C THR A 234 -38.22 13.63 -21.39
N GLU A 235 -39.37 13.01 -21.66
CA GLU A 235 -39.48 11.75 -22.42
C GLU A 235 -39.05 11.92 -23.89
N ALA A 236 -38.19 11.03 -24.37
CA ALA A 236 -38.20 10.54 -25.75
C ALA A 236 -37.50 9.16 -25.84
N PRO A 237 -37.89 8.29 -26.80
CA PRO A 237 -37.83 6.85 -26.61
C PRO A 237 -36.58 6.16 -27.17
N ASN A 238 -36.09 5.21 -26.37
CA ASN A 238 -35.65 3.87 -26.75
C ASN A 238 -34.76 3.70 -28.01
N GLU A 239 -33.47 3.98 -27.87
CA GLU A 239 -32.42 3.20 -28.53
C GLU A 239 -31.29 2.94 -27.51
N ARG A 240 -31.03 1.66 -27.23
CA ARG A 240 -29.92 1.21 -26.37
C ARG A 240 -28.60 1.33 -27.14
N PRO A 241 -27.56 2.01 -26.62
CA PRO A 241 -26.18 1.62 -26.85
C PRO A 241 -25.74 0.63 -25.76
N PRO A 242 -24.79 -0.27 -26.04
CA PRO A 242 -24.40 -1.32 -25.12
C PRO A 242 -23.63 -0.76 -23.92
N HIS A 243 -23.86 -1.38 -22.76
CA HIS A 243 -23.15 -1.14 -21.52
C HIS A 243 -21.62 -1.28 -21.69
N ALA A 244 -20.87 -0.26 -21.30
CA ALA A 244 -19.47 -0.41 -20.91
C ALA A 244 -19.45 -0.61 -19.40
N GLY A 245 -19.47 -1.86 -18.97
CA GLY A 245 -19.26 -2.24 -17.58
C GLY A 245 -17.78 -2.13 -17.24
N THR A 246 -17.46 -1.50 -16.12
CA THR A 246 -16.16 -1.62 -15.45
C THR A 246 -16.35 -2.43 -14.18
N HIS A 247 -16.59 -3.73 -14.37
CA HIS A 247 -16.19 -4.73 -13.38
C HIS A 247 -14.74 -5.13 -13.70
N PRO A 248 -13.89 -5.45 -12.70
CA PRO A 248 -12.66 -6.18 -12.99
C PRO A 248 -13.04 -7.51 -13.66
N PRO A 249 -12.36 -7.93 -14.74
CA PRO A 249 -12.74 -9.15 -15.43
C PRO A 249 -12.62 -10.32 -14.46
N THR A 250 -13.67 -11.15 -14.44
CA THR A 250 -13.56 -12.48 -13.84
C THR A 250 -12.37 -13.22 -14.49
N PRO A 251 -11.77 -14.23 -13.83
CA PRO A 251 -10.62 -14.98 -14.37
C PRO A 251 -10.87 -15.65 -15.75
N HIS A 252 -12.08 -15.55 -16.30
CA HIS A 252 -12.49 -16.13 -17.58
C HIS A 252 -12.63 -15.13 -18.74
N GLU A 253 -12.37 -13.83 -18.54
CA GLU A 253 -12.49 -12.81 -19.61
C GLU A 253 -11.14 -12.27 -20.15
N ARG A 254 -10.01 -12.66 -19.56
CA ARG A 254 -8.69 -12.32 -20.09
C ARG A 254 -8.31 -13.27 -21.23
N PRO A 255 -7.78 -12.78 -22.38
CA PRO A 255 -7.17 -13.66 -23.35
C PRO A 255 -6.05 -14.45 -22.65
N PRO A 256 -5.96 -15.77 -22.84
CA PRO A 256 -4.90 -16.55 -22.22
C PRO A 256 -3.54 -16.01 -22.66
N PRO A 257 -2.54 -15.98 -21.78
CA PRO A 257 -1.26 -15.41 -22.11
C PRO A 257 -0.63 -16.13 -23.28
N MET A 258 0.11 -15.38 -24.09
CA MET A 258 0.94 -15.97 -25.12
C MET A 258 2.02 -16.86 -24.49
N ARG A 259 2.65 -17.72 -25.30
CA ARG A 259 3.77 -18.52 -24.82
C ARG A 259 4.92 -17.57 -24.45
N LEU A 260 5.37 -17.65 -23.19
CA LEU A 260 6.46 -16.84 -22.66
C LEU A 260 7.69 -16.92 -23.57
N ASN A 261 8.18 -15.76 -24.02
CA ASN A 261 9.28 -15.66 -24.96
C ASN A 261 9.86 -14.24 -24.97
N SER A 262 10.88 -13.96 -24.17
CA SER A 262 11.60 -12.68 -24.25
C SER A 262 13.10 -12.86 -24.02
N TYR A 263 13.91 -12.40 -24.97
CA TYR A 263 15.38 -12.57 -24.98
C TYR A 263 16.16 -11.25 -24.95
N ASP A 264 15.51 -10.12 -25.25
CA ASP A 264 16.11 -8.79 -25.31
C ASP A 264 15.07 -7.73 -24.92
N ASP A 265 15.48 -6.47 -24.89
CA ASP A 265 14.62 -5.35 -24.48
C ASP A 265 14.07 -4.52 -25.65
N PHE A 266 14.39 -4.87 -26.90
CA PHE A 266 14.10 -4.03 -28.07
C PHE A 266 13.29 -4.70 -29.18
N THR A 267 13.23 -6.02 -29.28
CA THR A 267 12.42 -6.64 -30.35
C THR A 267 10.93 -6.43 -30.10
N LEU A 268 10.11 -6.54 -31.16
CA LEU A 268 8.68 -6.23 -31.13
C LEU A 268 7.96 -6.82 -29.90
N LEU A 269 7.48 -5.94 -29.03
CA LEU A 269 6.74 -6.24 -27.82
C LEU A 269 5.32 -6.68 -28.17
N LYS A 270 4.91 -7.82 -27.62
CA LYS A 270 3.58 -8.40 -27.85
C LYS A 270 2.78 -8.53 -26.56
N GLU A 271 3.46 -8.79 -25.44
CA GLU A 271 2.82 -8.94 -24.14
C GLU A 271 3.72 -8.43 -23.02
N VAL A 272 3.09 -7.80 -22.04
CA VAL A 272 3.76 -7.19 -20.90
C VAL A 272 2.89 -7.32 -19.65
N VAL A 273 3.52 -7.45 -18.49
CA VAL A 273 2.86 -7.16 -17.21
C VAL A 273 3.21 -5.73 -16.81
N LEU A 274 2.20 -4.93 -16.53
CA LEU A 274 2.35 -3.55 -16.06
C LEU A 274 2.00 -3.47 -14.57
N GLY A 275 2.85 -2.81 -13.78
CA GLY A 275 2.64 -2.60 -12.36
C GLY A 275 1.37 -1.83 -12.01
N SER A 276 1.10 -1.71 -10.71
CA SER A 276 -0.01 -0.92 -10.18
C SER A 276 0.48 0.04 -9.11
N ALA A 277 0.00 1.27 -9.19
CA ALA A 277 0.13 2.27 -8.13
C ALA A 277 -1.09 2.28 -7.20
N ASP A 278 -2.14 1.53 -7.53
CA ASP A 278 -3.34 1.47 -6.68
C ASP A 278 -3.02 0.80 -5.34
N GLY A 279 -3.43 1.44 -4.24
CA GLY A 279 -3.11 1.01 -2.88
C GLY A 279 -1.70 1.36 -2.39
N TYR A 280 -0.94 2.22 -3.08
CA TYR A 280 0.39 2.68 -2.65
C TYR A 280 0.27 3.75 -1.54
N LEU A 281 -0.31 3.39 -0.39
CA LEU A 281 -0.72 4.35 0.65
C LEU A 281 0.46 4.86 1.49
N ASP A 282 1.41 3.98 1.81
CA ASP A 282 2.53 4.27 2.70
C ASP A 282 3.81 3.60 2.20
N ARG A 283 4.94 4.33 2.26
CA ARG A 283 6.28 3.72 2.20
C ARG A 283 6.91 3.78 3.57
N VAL A 284 7.51 2.69 4.02
CA VAL A 284 8.36 2.71 5.21
C VAL A 284 9.80 2.91 4.77
N ARG A 285 10.43 3.96 5.30
CA ARG A 285 11.85 4.19 5.15
C ARG A 285 12.57 3.44 6.25
N ASP A 286 13.20 2.33 5.90
CA ASP A 286 14.03 1.50 6.77
C ASP A 286 15.49 1.46 6.28
N MET A 287 16.34 0.70 6.99
CA MET A 287 17.75 0.54 6.63
C MET A 287 17.94 0.02 5.19
N SER A 288 17.14 -0.95 4.75
CA SER A 288 17.26 -1.52 3.41
C SER A 288 16.97 -0.47 2.34
N PHE A 289 15.96 0.37 2.57
CA PHE A 289 15.61 1.47 1.69
C PHE A 289 16.69 2.55 1.64
N ASP A 290 17.20 2.99 2.78
CA ASP A 290 18.25 4.01 2.85
C ASP A 290 19.53 3.57 2.14
N MET A 291 19.91 2.30 2.32
CA MET A 291 21.02 1.72 1.61
C MET A 291 20.77 1.66 0.11
N PHE A 292 19.56 1.36 -0.32
CA PHE A 292 19.22 1.26 -1.74
C PHE A 292 19.25 2.62 -2.45
N ILE A 293 18.84 3.70 -1.77
CA ILE A 293 18.77 5.06 -2.34
C ILE A 293 19.95 5.96 -1.93
N SER A 294 21.04 5.40 -1.39
CA SER A 294 22.11 6.18 -0.77
C SER A 294 22.77 7.21 -1.69
N ASP A 295 22.87 6.92 -2.98
CA ASP A 295 23.32 7.88 -4.00
C ASP A 295 22.49 9.19 -4.00
N ASN A 296 21.18 9.10 -3.77
CA ASN A 296 20.29 10.28 -3.74
C ASN A 296 20.31 11.00 -2.38
N LEU A 297 20.60 10.28 -1.29
CA LEU A 297 20.69 10.84 0.06
C LEU A 297 22.03 11.55 0.31
N SER A 298 23.12 10.85 -0.01
CA SER A 298 24.49 11.23 0.36
C SER A 298 25.26 11.86 -0.81
N GLY A 299 24.71 11.86 -2.03
CA GLY A 299 25.42 12.22 -3.26
C GLY A 299 26.38 11.13 -3.73
N ALA A 300 27.25 11.44 -4.70
CA ALA A 300 28.16 10.46 -5.30
C ALA A 300 29.65 10.80 -5.13
N ARG A 301 30.48 9.76 -4.97
CA ARG A 301 31.95 9.68 -5.05
C ARG A 301 32.30 8.80 -6.24
N GLY A 302 33.36 9.11 -7.00
CA GLY A 302 33.79 8.23 -8.10
C GLY A 302 32.79 8.16 -9.27
N TYR A 303 33.19 7.57 -10.39
CA TYR A 303 32.69 7.90 -11.73
C TYR A 303 31.21 7.56 -12.03
N TYR A 304 30.38 8.61 -12.18
CA TYR A 304 29.36 8.90 -13.22
C TYR A 304 28.83 10.34 -12.97
N PRO A 305 28.38 11.17 -13.95
CA PRO A 305 27.94 12.55 -13.67
C PRO A 305 26.80 12.57 -12.64
N SER A 306 27.16 12.90 -11.40
CA SER A 306 26.23 13.23 -10.35
C SER A 306 25.97 14.72 -10.37
N LEU A 307 24.69 15.09 -10.26
CA LEU A 307 24.28 16.49 -10.12
C LEU A 307 24.57 17.02 -8.69
N SER A 308 25.01 16.16 -7.77
CA SER A 308 25.34 16.50 -6.39
C SER A 308 26.73 15.98 -5.99
N THR A 309 27.43 16.76 -5.14
CA THR A 309 28.68 16.34 -4.50
C THR A 309 28.39 15.49 -3.26
N TRP A 310 29.23 14.47 -3.00
CA TRP A 310 29.12 13.66 -1.78
C TRP A 310 29.10 14.54 -0.51
N ARG A 311 28.19 14.23 0.41
CA ARG A 311 28.05 14.87 1.72
C ARG A 311 28.23 13.83 2.82
N ASP A 312 29.11 14.12 3.76
CA ASP A 312 29.12 13.42 5.05
C ASP A 312 28.09 14.08 5.96
N SER A 313 26.89 13.51 6.07
CA SER A 313 25.80 14.12 6.86
C SER A 313 25.80 13.65 8.31
N GLU A 314 25.55 14.58 9.25
CA GLU A 314 25.22 14.29 10.65
C GLU A 314 23.80 13.71 10.82
N GLU A 315 22.94 13.83 9.79
CA GLU A 315 21.58 13.28 9.66
C GLU A 315 21.52 11.73 9.58
N ARG A 316 22.64 11.06 9.83
CA ARG A 316 22.83 9.60 9.74
C ARG A 316 22.40 8.83 11.00
N ARG A 317 22.05 9.52 12.08
CA ARG A 317 21.84 8.89 13.42
C ARG A 317 20.53 8.12 13.58
N ASP A 318 19.50 8.41 12.78
CA ASP A 318 18.16 7.84 12.96
C ASP A 318 17.78 6.77 11.90
N ARG A 319 18.74 6.31 11.07
CA ARG A 319 18.52 5.43 9.90
C ARG A 319 17.92 4.06 10.21
N ASN A 320 18.17 3.53 11.40
CA ASN A 320 17.63 2.22 11.81
C ASN A 320 16.22 2.33 12.43
N THR A 321 15.67 3.55 12.54
CA THR A 321 14.31 3.76 13.05
C THR A 321 13.35 3.91 11.88
N PRO A 322 12.47 2.92 11.63
CA PRO A 322 11.50 3.01 10.56
C PRO A 322 10.60 4.24 10.74
N HIS A 323 10.49 5.08 9.71
CA HIS A 323 9.53 6.18 9.67
C HIS A 323 8.67 6.07 8.41
N ARG A 324 7.39 6.41 8.57
CA ARG A 324 6.40 6.37 7.50
C ARG A 324 6.54 7.63 6.65
N LEU A 325 6.72 7.45 5.35
CA LEU A 325 6.64 8.53 4.37
C LEU A 325 5.19 8.59 3.89
N GLU A 326 4.41 9.53 4.44
CA GLU A 326 3.04 9.78 3.98
C GLU A 326 3.09 10.34 2.57
N GLN A 327 2.48 9.62 1.63
CA GLN A 327 2.36 10.10 0.26
C GLN A 327 1.17 11.05 0.15
N LYS A 328 1.40 12.24 -0.43
CA LYS A 328 0.29 13.16 -0.71
C LYS A 328 -0.68 12.50 -1.69
N GLU A 329 -1.96 12.42 -1.33
CA GLU A 329 -3.04 11.82 -2.15
C GLU A 329 -3.05 12.33 -3.60
N ARG A 330 -2.72 13.61 -3.81
CA ARG A 330 -2.56 14.19 -5.16
C ARG A 330 -1.54 13.43 -6.00
N PHE A 331 -0.32 13.23 -5.50
CA PHE A 331 0.76 12.59 -6.27
C PHE A 331 0.46 11.12 -6.56
N LEU A 332 -0.17 10.43 -5.62
CA LEU A 332 -0.62 9.06 -5.81
C LEU A 332 -1.73 8.97 -6.88
N GLY A 333 -2.76 9.81 -6.79
CA GLY A 333 -3.84 9.85 -7.77
C GLY A 333 -3.35 10.16 -9.19
N GLU A 334 -2.41 11.10 -9.30
CA GLU A 334 -1.77 11.43 -10.58
C GLU A 334 -0.90 10.28 -11.12
N LEU A 335 -0.20 9.53 -10.25
CA LEU A 335 0.54 8.35 -10.67
C LEU A 335 -0.40 7.24 -11.17
N VAL A 336 -1.51 6.99 -10.46
CA VAL A 336 -2.52 6.01 -10.91
C VAL A 336 -3.03 6.40 -12.30
N GLU A 337 -3.36 7.68 -12.53
CA GLU A 337 -3.73 8.19 -13.85
C GLU A 337 -2.65 7.93 -14.90
N ASP A 338 -1.38 8.20 -14.57
CA ASP A 338 -0.25 8.02 -15.50
C ASP A 338 -0.02 6.53 -15.84
N VAL A 339 -0.14 5.62 -14.87
CA VAL A 339 -0.02 4.16 -15.08
C VAL A 339 -1.16 3.62 -15.95
N GLU A 340 -2.40 4.07 -15.73
CA GLU A 340 -3.52 3.68 -16.60
C GLU A 340 -3.40 4.27 -18.01
N GLY A 341 -2.86 5.49 -18.13
CA GLY A 341 -2.51 6.09 -19.42
C GLY A 341 -1.45 5.27 -20.17
N LEU A 342 -0.43 4.79 -19.46
CA LEU A 342 0.58 3.89 -20.02
C LEU A 342 -0.05 2.56 -20.49
N ALA A 343 -0.94 1.96 -19.70
CA ALA A 343 -1.67 0.75 -20.07
C ALA A 343 -2.47 0.94 -21.37
N ALA A 344 -3.20 2.06 -21.47
CA ALA A 344 -3.99 2.40 -22.65
C ALA A 344 -3.09 2.62 -23.88
N GLN A 345 -1.93 3.26 -23.73
CA GLN A 345 -1.01 3.48 -24.83
C GLN A 345 -0.37 2.17 -25.32
N LEU A 346 0.03 1.28 -24.41
CA LEU A 346 0.53 -0.06 -24.76
C LEU A 346 -0.53 -0.85 -25.54
N ALA A 347 -1.79 -0.84 -25.09
CA ALA A 347 -2.89 -1.48 -25.78
C ALA A 347 -3.14 -0.86 -27.18
N ALA A 348 -3.06 0.46 -27.31
CA ALA A 348 -3.19 1.15 -28.60
C ALA A 348 -2.07 0.80 -29.60
N LEU A 349 -0.89 0.44 -29.10
CA LEU A 349 0.24 -0.08 -29.87
C LEU A 349 0.11 -1.60 -30.19
N GLY A 350 -0.99 -2.24 -29.77
CA GLY A 350 -1.24 -3.66 -30.01
C GLY A 350 -0.57 -4.61 -29.01
N VAL A 351 -0.06 -4.10 -27.89
CA VAL A 351 0.54 -4.91 -26.82
C VAL A 351 -0.55 -5.42 -25.88
N THR A 352 -0.51 -6.71 -25.56
CA THR A 352 -1.37 -7.29 -24.52
C THR A 352 -0.83 -6.91 -23.14
N VAL A 353 -1.66 -6.29 -22.30
CA VAL A 353 -1.26 -5.80 -20.98
C VAL A 353 -1.92 -6.63 -19.88
N HIS A 354 -1.10 -7.27 -19.05
CA HIS A 354 -1.50 -7.94 -17.81
C HIS A 354 -1.23 -7.03 -16.61
N ARG A 355 -1.93 -7.26 -15.49
CA ARG A 355 -1.77 -6.50 -14.24
C ARG A 355 -1.55 -7.43 -13.04
N PRO A 356 -0.80 -7.01 -12.01
CA PRO A 356 -0.66 -7.77 -10.77
C PRO A 356 -1.98 -7.88 -10.01
N LEU A 357 -2.06 -8.85 -9.10
CA LEU A 357 -3.13 -8.91 -8.10
C LEU A 357 -3.01 -7.68 -7.17
N PRO A 358 -4.11 -6.95 -6.89
CA PRO A 358 -4.05 -5.85 -5.94
C PRO A 358 -3.84 -6.39 -4.51
N PRO A 359 -3.07 -5.67 -3.67
CA PRO A 359 -2.99 -5.99 -2.25
C PRO A 359 -4.36 -5.80 -1.59
N ALA A 360 -4.67 -6.67 -0.62
CA ALA A 360 -5.89 -6.52 0.18
C ALA A 360 -5.75 -5.30 1.12
N PRO A 361 -6.74 -4.40 1.19
CA PRO A 361 -6.66 -3.19 2.02
C PRO A 361 -6.36 -3.45 3.51
N GLU A 362 -6.73 -4.64 4.01
CA GLU A 362 -6.58 -5.04 5.41
C GLU A 362 -5.18 -5.57 5.73
N VAL A 363 -4.40 -5.97 4.72
CA VAL A 363 -3.06 -6.55 4.90
C VAL A 363 -2.01 -5.49 4.61
N THR A 364 -1.70 -4.70 5.63
CA THR A 364 -0.76 -3.58 5.51
C THR A 364 0.68 -3.95 5.85
N ARG A 365 0.91 -5.06 6.57
CA ARG A 365 2.26 -5.46 7.04
C ARG A 365 2.47 -6.97 6.96
N VAL A 366 3.72 -7.35 6.82
CA VAL A 366 4.23 -8.73 6.83
C VAL A 366 5.45 -8.82 7.73
N ALA A 367 5.66 -9.98 8.33
CA ALA A 367 6.80 -10.25 9.21
C ALA A 367 7.49 -11.55 8.80
N THR A 368 8.82 -11.51 8.81
CA THR A 368 9.70 -12.68 8.74
C THR A 368 10.34 -12.88 10.12
N PRO A 369 11.12 -13.96 10.34
CA PRO A 369 11.91 -14.08 11.56
C PRO A 369 12.95 -12.97 11.77
N ALA A 370 13.35 -12.25 10.72
CA ALA A 370 14.42 -11.26 10.77
C ALA A 370 13.95 -9.80 10.68
N PHE A 371 12.83 -9.52 10.00
CA PHE A 371 12.36 -8.15 9.77
C PHE A 371 10.83 -8.09 9.62
N GLU A 372 10.27 -6.89 9.78
CA GLU A 372 8.89 -6.56 9.41
C GLU A 372 8.90 -5.56 8.26
N ALA A 373 7.92 -5.65 7.36
CA ALA A 373 7.82 -4.75 6.22
C ALA A 373 6.36 -4.40 5.90
N THR A 374 6.17 -3.26 5.24
CA THR A 374 4.86 -2.87 4.71
C THR A 374 4.58 -3.64 3.42
N VAL A 375 3.33 -4.01 3.20
CA VAL A 375 2.89 -4.56 1.91
C VAL A 375 2.63 -3.40 0.96
N THR A 376 3.46 -3.27 -0.08
CA THR A 376 3.27 -2.29 -1.15
C THR A 376 2.75 -2.97 -2.42
N PRO A 377 1.90 -2.31 -3.22
CA PRO A 377 1.48 -2.87 -4.50
C PRO A 377 2.69 -3.04 -5.44
N PRO A 378 2.72 -4.09 -6.28
CA PRO A 378 3.81 -4.29 -7.23
C PRO A 378 3.80 -3.21 -8.32
N LEU A 379 4.71 -2.25 -8.20
CA LEU A 379 4.86 -1.15 -9.16
C LEU A 379 6.04 -1.39 -10.11
N ASN A 380 7.25 -1.58 -9.56
CA ASN A 380 8.49 -1.73 -10.33
C ASN A 380 8.78 -3.22 -10.63
N LEU A 381 7.91 -3.87 -11.41
CA LEU A 381 7.91 -5.33 -11.60
C LEU A 381 9.24 -5.90 -12.10
N ARG A 382 10.03 -5.10 -12.82
CA ARG A 382 11.34 -5.45 -13.38
C ARG A 382 12.34 -5.86 -12.31
N ASP A 383 12.26 -5.24 -11.14
CA ASP A 383 13.35 -5.29 -10.18
C ASP A 383 13.39 -6.64 -9.46
N ASN A 384 12.26 -7.34 -9.32
CA ASN A 384 12.23 -8.65 -8.66
C ASN A 384 12.02 -9.83 -9.61
N THR A 385 12.03 -9.59 -10.93
CA THR A 385 11.78 -10.64 -11.93
C THR A 385 12.61 -10.45 -13.20
N LEU A 386 13.21 -11.55 -13.67
CA LEU A 386 13.86 -11.66 -14.98
C LEU A 386 13.09 -12.64 -15.88
N ILE A 387 12.88 -12.26 -17.14
CA ILE A 387 12.41 -13.17 -18.18
C ILE A 387 13.57 -13.56 -19.08
N MET A 388 13.92 -14.85 -19.10
CA MET A 388 15.03 -15.43 -19.86
C MET A 388 14.50 -16.46 -20.86
N GLY A 389 14.09 -15.98 -22.04
CA GLY A 389 13.44 -16.78 -23.07
C GLY A 389 12.06 -17.26 -22.60
N ASP A 390 11.94 -18.56 -22.36
CA ASP A 390 10.75 -19.22 -21.83
C ASP A 390 10.82 -19.51 -20.32
N GLU A 391 11.70 -18.80 -19.58
CA GLU A 391 11.84 -18.92 -18.13
C GLU A 391 11.54 -17.61 -17.39
N ILE A 392 10.72 -17.69 -16.35
CA ILE A 392 10.53 -16.67 -15.32
C ILE A 392 11.53 -16.97 -14.19
N ILE A 393 12.36 -16.01 -13.82
CA ILE A 393 13.27 -16.10 -12.68
C ILE A 393 12.90 -14.99 -11.69
N GLU A 394 12.38 -15.37 -10.53
CA GLU A 394 12.19 -14.43 -9.42
C GLU A 394 13.53 -14.20 -8.71
N THR A 395 14.00 -12.96 -8.68
CA THR A 395 15.29 -12.58 -8.08
C THR A 395 15.13 -12.30 -6.58
N PRO A 396 16.21 -12.45 -5.78
CA PRO A 396 16.17 -12.19 -4.35
C PRO A 396 16.24 -10.67 -4.11
N PRO A 397 15.26 -10.09 -3.41
CA PRO A 397 15.09 -8.65 -3.36
C PRO A 397 16.17 -7.99 -2.50
N MET A 398 16.47 -6.73 -2.79
CA MET A 398 17.35 -5.90 -1.98
C MET A 398 16.61 -5.03 -0.94
N LEU A 399 15.27 -5.02 -0.98
CA LEU A 399 14.40 -4.22 -0.11
C LEU A 399 13.42 -5.10 0.66
N HIS A 400 13.22 -4.80 1.96
CA HIS A 400 12.33 -5.57 2.82
C HIS A 400 10.86 -5.50 2.38
N ASP A 401 10.35 -4.32 2.02
CA ASP A 401 8.96 -4.09 1.55
C ASP A 401 8.63 -4.81 0.25
N ARG A 402 9.66 -5.27 -0.47
CA ARG A 402 9.50 -5.99 -1.74
C ARG A 402 9.71 -7.49 -1.62
N TYR A 403 9.93 -8.01 -0.41
CA TYR A 403 10.21 -9.43 -0.18
C TYR A 403 9.14 -10.37 -0.76
N PHE A 404 7.88 -9.95 -0.67
CA PHE A 404 6.73 -10.71 -1.14
C PHE A 404 6.12 -10.15 -2.44
N GLU A 405 6.77 -9.21 -3.12
CA GLU A 405 6.19 -8.53 -4.30
C GLU A 405 5.79 -9.51 -5.41
N THR A 406 6.60 -10.53 -5.70
CA THR A 406 6.29 -11.51 -6.75
C THR A 406 5.09 -12.39 -6.44
N GLN A 407 4.64 -12.44 -5.18
CA GLN A 407 3.46 -13.22 -4.79
C GLN A 407 2.19 -12.68 -5.46
N PHE A 408 2.14 -11.37 -5.72
CA PHE A 408 1.03 -10.72 -6.41
C PHE A 408 1.04 -10.95 -7.93
N LEU A 409 2.14 -11.45 -8.49
CA LEU A 409 2.26 -11.82 -9.92
C LEU A 409 1.86 -13.28 -10.18
N LYS A 410 1.63 -14.07 -9.13
CA LYS A 410 1.28 -15.49 -9.23
C LYS A 410 0.13 -15.80 -10.19
N PRO A 411 -0.98 -15.03 -10.26
CA PRO A 411 -2.05 -15.34 -11.22
C PRO A 411 -1.52 -15.40 -12.65
N VAL A 412 -0.70 -14.44 -13.05
CA VAL A 412 -0.09 -14.37 -14.39
C VAL A 412 0.99 -15.44 -14.56
N PHE A 413 1.88 -15.60 -13.59
CA PHE A 413 2.98 -16.58 -13.68
C PHE A 413 2.48 -18.02 -13.73
N LEU A 414 1.40 -18.33 -13.00
CA LEU A 414 0.76 -19.65 -13.03
C LEU A 414 0.17 -19.96 -14.41
N GLU A 415 -0.34 -18.97 -15.12
CA GLU A 415 -0.84 -19.17 -16.48
C GLU A 415 0.30 -19.46 -17.46
N TYR A 416 1.43 -18.74 -17.39
CA TYR A 416 2.63 -19.10 -18.17
C TYR A 416 3.15 -20.49 -17.83
N PHE A 417 3.21 -20.83 -16.54
CA PHE A 417 3.64 -22.16 -16.10
C PHE A 417 2.74 -23.27 -16.67
N ARG A 418 1.42 -23.06 -16.66
CA ARG A 418 0.43 -24.00 -17.25
C ARG A 418 0.60 -24.15 -18.76
N THR A 419 1.12 -23.14 -19.46
CA THR A 419 1.40 -23.19 -20.90
C THR A 419 2.84 -23.63 -21.23
N GLY A 420 3.60 -24.08 -20.22
CA GLY A 420 4.89 -24.73 -20.39
C GLY A 420 6.11 -23.84 -20.17
N ALA A 421 5.94 -22.63 -19.64
CA ALA A 421 7.06 -21.82 -19.19
C ALA A 421 7.77 -22.45 -17.99
N ARG A 422 9.09 -22.27 -17.91
CA ARG A 422 9.85 -22.57 -16.70
C ARG A 422 9.61 -21.44 -15.70
N TRP A 423 9.52 -21.78 -14.43
CA TRP A 423 9.36 -20.81 -13.36
C TRP A 423 10.27 -21.20 -12.21
N THR A 424 11.23 -20.33 -11.92
CA THR A 424 12.30 -20.55 -10.95
C THR A 424 12.32 -19.40 -9.96
N THR A 425 12.58 -19.71 -8.68
CA THR A 425 12.84 -18.72 -7.64
C THR A 425 14.27 -18.88 -7.17
N MET A 426 15.04 -17.80 -7.19
CA MET A 426 16.37 -17.75 -6.57
C MET A 426 16.26 -17.95 -5.04
N PRO A 427 17.31 -18.43 -4.35
CA PRO A 427 17.30 -18.55 -2.90
C PRO A 427 16.92 -17.22 -2.25
N ARG A 428 15.83 -17.21 -1.47
CA ARG A 428 15.37 -16.00 -0.77
C ARG A 428 16.26 -15.74 0.46
N PRO A 429 16.79 -14.52 0.62
CA PRO A 429 17.68 -14.17 1.74
C PRO A 429 16.92 -14.07 3.07
N MET A 430 17.64 -14.19 4.19
CA MET A 430 17.11 -13.87 5.52
C MET A 430 16.98 -12.36 5.74
N MET A 431 17.84 -11.56 5.11
CA MET A 431 17.87 -10.08 5.20
C MET A 431 18.02 -9.57 6.65
N THR A 432 18.94 -10.16 7.39
CA THR A 432 19.45 -9.57 8.64
C THR A 432 20.35 -8.37 8.34
N ASP A 433 20.66 -7.52 9.32
CA ASP A 433 21.64 -6.44 9.14
C ASP A 433 22.98 -6.97 8.61
N HIS A 434 23.39 -8.17 9.05
CA HIS A 434 24.62 -8.81 8.60
C HIS A 434 24.54 -9.41 7.18
N SER A 435 23.35 -9.46 6.56
CA SER A 435 23.17 -9.85 5.15
C SER A 435 23.68 -8.77 4.19
N PHE A 436 23.68 -7.49 4.59
CA PHE A 436 23.99 -6.32 3.75
C PHE A 436 25.49 -5.91 3.74
N ASP A 437 26.39 -6.88 3.95
CA ASP A 437 27.86 -6.77 3.84
C ASP A 437 28.53 -5.52 4.47
N PRO A 438 28.54 -5.39 5.80
CA PRO A 438 29.15 -4.24 6.48
C PRO A 438 30.67 -4.08 6.28
N ALA A 439 31.36 -5.07 5.70
CA ALA A 439 32.83 -5.12 5.64
C ALA A 439 33.44 -4.67 4.29
N ASN A 440 32.63 -4.41 3.25
CA ASN A 440 33.11 -4.40 1.87
C ASN A 440 33.18 -3.03 1.18
N VAL A 441 33.12 -1.94 1.95
CA VAL A 441 33.21 -0.56 1.41
C VAL A 441 34.48 -0.34 0.56
N ALA A 442 35.56 -1.09 0.81
CA ALA A 442 36.81 -0.97 0.06
C ALA A 442 36.77 -1.54 -1.37
N HIS A 443 35.93 -2.55 -1.66
CA HIS A 443 35.87 -3.21 -2.99
C HIS A 443 34.51 -3.07 -3.67
N ALA A 444 33.53 -2.45 -3.01
CA ALA A 444 32.19 -2.18 -3.53
C ALA A 444 32.19 -1.05 -4.59
N ALA A 445 31.17 -0.98 -5.45
CA ALA A 445 30.97 0.17 -6.32
C ALA A 445 31.00 1.48 -5.49
N PRO A 446 31.44 2.61 -6.09
CA PRO A 446 31.38 3.87 -5.38
C PRO A 446 29.95 4.11 -4.85
N ASN A 447 29.84 4.65 -3.64
CA ASN A 447 28.59 5.05 -2.96
C ASN A 447 27.69 3.94 -2.42
N ILE A 448 28.16 2.69 -2.44
CA ILE A 448 27.50 1.64 -1.67
C ILE A 448 27.62 1.97 -0.19
N GLU A 449 26.47 2.19 0.45
CA GLU A 449 26.36 2.31 1.89
C GLU A 449 26.27 0.92 2.55
N VAL A 450 26.53 0.89 3.85
CA VAL A 450 26.44 -0.29 4.70
C VAL A 450 25.66 0.05 5.98
N PRO A 451 25.09 -0.94 6.69
CA PRO A 451 24.41 -0.70 7.95
C PRO A 451 25.31 0.05 8.95
N LEU A 452 24.74 1.07 9.61
CA LEU A 452 25.38 1.74 10.74
C LEU A 452 25.01 0.98 12.02
N ASP A 453 26.00 0.49 12.77
CA ASP A 453 25.82 -0.33 13.97
C ASP A 453 24.89 -1.54 13.77
N PRO A 454 25.27 -2.50 12.89
CA PRO A 454 24.44 -3.67 12.59
C PRO A 454 24.10 -4.45 13.87
N GLN A 455 22.83 -4.81 14.01
CA GLN A 455 22.33 -5.58 15.14
C GLN A 455 22.50 -7.08 14.89
N ALA A 456 23.02 -7.77 15.91
CA ALA A 456 23.15 -9.23 15.86
C ALA A 456 21.76 -9.89 15.89
N SER A 457 21.57 -10.90 15.05
CA SER A 457 20.34 -11.69 14.98
C SER A 457 20.65 -13.18 15.19
N PRO A 458 19.78 -13.95 15.89
CA PRO A 458 19.93 -15.41 15.95
C PRO A 458 19.82 -16.08 14.57
N TYR A 459 19.40 -15.34 13.54
CA TYR A 459 19.28 -15.79 12.16
C TYR A 459 20.40 -15.31 11.25
N ASP A 460 21.48 -14.74 11.80
CA ASP A 460 22.63 -14.29 11.03
C ASP A 460 23.28 -15.46 10.27
N VAL A 461 23.33 -15.36 8.95
CA VAL A 461 23.99 -16.32 8.04
C VAL A 461 25.13 -15.71 7.24
N GLY A 462 25.41 -14.42 7.43
CA GLY A 462 26.41 -13.65 6.69
C GLY A 462 25.93 -13.27 5.29
N LEU A 463 26.83 -13.29 4.30
CA LEU A 463 26.51 -12.88 2.94
C LEU A 463 25.58 -13.86 2.23
N GLU A 464 24.55 -13.32 1.60
CA GLU A 464 23.54 -14.07 0.87
C GLU A 464 23.37 -13.52 -0.56
N PRO A 465 22.90 -14.33 -1.54
CA PRO A 465 22.54 -13.80 -2.85
C PRO A 465 21.42 -12.76 -2.72
N MET A 466 21.71 -11.52 -3.11
CA MET A 466 20.74 -10.43 -3.21
C MET A 466 21.06 -9.65 -4.49
N ILE A 467 20.09 -9.53 -5.39
CA ILE A 467 20.22 -8.78 -6.64
C ILE A 467 18.84 -8.55 -7.24
N ASP A 468 18.61 -7.34 -7.74
CA ASP A 468 17.40 -7.04 -8.50
C ASP A 468 17.57 -7.42 -9.98
N GLY A 469 16.49 -7.81 -10.65
CA GLY A 469 16.46 -8.05 -12.09
C GLY A 469 16.90 -6.83 -12.91
N ALA A 470 16.60 -5.62 -12.43
CA ALA A 470 17.03 -4.36 -13.04
C ALA A 470 18.55 -4.10 -12.96
N ASN A 471 19.32 -4.95 -12.26
CA ASN A 471 20.79 -5.00 -12.36
C ASN A 471 21.30 -5.78 -13.59
N CYS A 472 20.39 -6.37 -14.37
CA CYS A 472 20.72 -7.21 -15.50
C CYS A 472 20.22 -6.62 -16.81
N LEU A 473 21.00 -6.84 -17.87
CA LEU A 473 20.71 -6.42 -19.23
C LEU A 473 20.69 -7.65 -20.13
N ARG A 474 19.62 -7.79 -20.90
CA ARG A 474 19.36 -8.98 -21.74
C ARG A 474 19.64 -8.67 -23.19
N LEU A 475 20.47 -9.49 -23.82
CA LEU A 475 20.86 -9.38 -25.22
C LEU A 475 20.89 -10.77 -25.86
N GLY A 476 19.74 -11.28 -26.25
CA GLY A 476 19.65 -12.53 -26.98
C GLY A 476 20.13 -13.70 -26.11
N ARG A 477 21.29 -14.27 -26.45
CA ARG A 477 21.95 -15.34 -25.69
C ARG A 477 22.77 -14.85 -24.49
N ASP A 478 22.92 -13.54 -24.33
CA ASP A 478 23.81 -12.93 -23.34
C ASP A 478 23.01 -12.22 -22.25
N LEU A 479 23.39 -12.47 -20.99
CA LEU A 479 22.93 -11.73 -19.82
C LEU A 479 24.13 -10.98 -19.24
N ILE A 480 24.10 -9.65 -19.25
CA ILE A 480 25.14 -8.82 -18.65
C ILE A 480 24.66 -8.38 -17.27
N VAL A 481 25.45 -8.62 -16.23
CA VAL A 481 25.06 -8.38 -14.83
C VAL A 481 25.99 -7.36 -14.20
N ASN A 482 25.41 -6.28 -13.64
CA ASN A 482 26.14 -5.29 -12.85
C ASN A 482 26.46 -5.83 -11.45
N VAL A 483 27.72 -6.17 -11.22
CA VAL A 483 28.19 -6.71 -9.94
C VAL A 483 28.93 -5.63 -9.15
N SER A 484 28.27 -5.16 -8.10
CA SER A 484 28.68 -3.97 -7.36
C SER A 484 29.16 -4.27 -5.94
N ASN A 485 28.74 -5.38 -5.36
CA ASN A 485 29.10 -5.83 -4.02
C ASN A 485 29.21 -7.37 -3.97
N ALA A 486 29.52 -7.94 -2.81
CA ALA A 486 29.66 -9.39 -2.66
C ALA A 486 28.31 -10.14 -2.78
N ASN A 487 27.19 -9.55 -2.37
CA ASN A 487 25.87 -10.15 -2.54
C ASN A 487 25.53 -10.33 -4.03
N HIS A 488 25.81 -9.32 -4.86
CA HIS A 488 25.65 -9.40 -6.31
C HIS A 488 26.59 -10.45 -6.91
N ALA A 489 27.81 -10.60 -6.36
CA ALA A 489 28.75 -11.61 -6.83
C ALA A 489 28.25 -13.04 -6.56
N LEU A 490 27.64 -13.30 -5.40
CA LEU A 490 26.98 -14.57 -5.09
C LEU A 490 25.79 -14.84 -6.03
N ALA A 491 24.98 -13.81 -6.29
CA ALA A 491 23.84 -13.91 -7.19
C ALA A 491 24.26 -14.12 -8.66
N PHE A 492 25.31 -13.45 -9.12
CA PHE A 492 25.95 -13.67 -10.42
C PHE A 492 26.41 -15.12 -10.58
N ASP A 493 27.07 -15.66 -9.55
CA ASP A 493 27.53 -17.04 -9.54
C ASP A 493 26.37 -18.04 -9.63
N TRP A 494 25.25 -17.74 -8.97
CA TRP A 494 24.02 -18.52 -9.09
C TRP A 494 23.47 -18.45 -10.52
N LEU A 495 23.30 -17.25 -11.08
CA LEU A 495 22.77 -17.04 -12.44
C LEU A 495 23.62 -17.76 -13.48
N ARG A 496 24.94 -17.63 -13.39
CA ARG A 496 25.89 -18.28 -14.30
C ARG A 496 25.76 -19.80 -14.28
N ARG A 497 25.61 -20.41 -13.10
CA ARG A 497 25.44 -21.87 -12.96
C ARG A 497 24.06 -22.33 -13.41
N HIS A 498 23.02 -21.56 -13.09
CA HIS A 498 21.62 -21.90 -13.40
C HIS A 498 21.31 -21.82 -14.91
N LEU A 499 21.91 -20.84 -15.58
CA LEU A 499 21.71 -20.59 -17.01
C LEU A 499 22.73 -21.30 -17.91
N ASP A 500 23.68 -22.04 -17.33
CA ASP A 500 24.73 -22.74 -18.07
C ASP A 500 24.16 -23.64 -19.19
N GLY A 501 24.81 -23.59 -20.35
CA GLY A 501 24.35 -24.27 -21.57
C GLY A 501 23.13 -23.66 -22.27
N ARG A 502 22.50 -22.60 -21.72
CA ARG A 502 21.35 -21.92 -22.33
C ARG A 502 21.61 -20.45 -22.64
N PHE A 503 22.26 -19.75 -21.72
CA PHE A 503 22.68 -18.35 -21.86
C PHE A 503 24.13 -18.19 -21.39
N ARG A 504 24.81 -17.17 -21.92
CA ARG A 504 26.12 -16.73 -21.46
C ARG A 504 25.92 -15.57 -20.48
N VAL A 505 26.51 -15.67 -19.30
CA VAL A 505 26.38 -14.65 -18.26
C VAL A 505 27.69 -13.89 -18.14
N HIS A 506 27.65 -12.59 -18.40
CA HIS A 506 28.79 -11.68 -18.40
C HIS A 506 28.76 -10.77 -17.20
N ARG A 507 29.95 -10.50 -16.67
CA ARG A 507 30.12 -9.64 -15.50
C ARG A 507 30.50 -8.24 -15.93
N MET A 508 29.78 -7.24 -15.43
CA MET A 508 30.13 -5.84 -15.52
C MET A 508 30.39 -5.32 -14.11
N ASP A 509 31.64 -4.99 -13.80
CA ASP A 509 32.04 -4.67 -12.43
C ASP A 509 31.83 -3.20 -12.10
N ARG A 510 31.09 -2.94 -11.01
CA ARG A 510 31.05 -1.66 -10.29
C ARG A 510 30.63 -0.46 -11.17
N LEU A 511 29.70 -0.65 -12.10
CA LEU A 511 29.19 0.45 -12.92
C LEU A 511 28.35 1.43 -12.09
N THR A 512 27.44 0.89 -11.27
CA THR A 512 26.56 1.67 -10.39
C THR A 512 26.19 0.83 -9.16
N GLN A 513 25.74 1.45 -8.08
CA GLN A 513 25.35 0.76 -6.85
C GLN A 513 24.26 -0.30 -7.08
N SER A 514 23.21 0.03 -7.83
CA SER A 514 22.05 -0.82 -8.07
C SER A 514 21.71 -0.94 -9.57
N HIS A 515 20.54 -0.45 -9.99
CA HIS A 515 19.94 -0.73 -11.30
C HIS A 515 20.70 -0.05 -12.46
N ILE A 516 20.77 -0.72 -13.61
CA ILE A 516 21.49 -0.25 -14.81
C ILE A 516 20.59 0.23 -15.94
N ASP A 517 19.29 0.01 -15.82
CA ASP A 517 18.23 0.31 -16.79
C ASP A 517 17.95 1.81 -17.00
N SER A 518 18.71 2.69 -16.34
CA SER A 518 18.79 4.13 -16.61
C SER A 518 20.22 4.61 -16.85
N VAL A 519 21.15 3.67 -17.07
CA VAL A 519 22.58 3.91 -17.29
C VAL A 519 23.00 3.39 -18.67
N VAL A 520 22.60 2.16 -19.00
CA VAL A 520 22.82 1.50 -20.29
C VAL A 520 21.53 0.82 -20.74
N VAL A 521 20.99 1.27 -21.88
CA VAL A 521 19.72 0.77 -22.42
C VAL A 521 19.94 0.36 -23.89
N PRO A 522 19.90 -0.94 -24.22
CA PRO A 522 19.95 -1.39 -25.61
C PRO A 522 18.65 -1.00 -26.33
N LEU A 523 18.77 -0.23 -27.41
CA LEU A 523 17.60 0.25 -28.15
C LEU A 523 17.26 -0.61 -29.37
N ARG A 524 18.28 -1.20 -30.00
CA ARG A 524 18.21 -2.16 -31.12
C ARG A 524 19.60 -2.78 -31.33
N PRO A 525 19.75 -3.81 -32.20
CA PRO A 525 21.06 -4.36 -32.52
C PRO A 525 22.01 -3.27 -33.03
N GLY A 526 23.16 -3.11 -32.37
CA GLY A 526 24.16 -2.11 -32.73
C GLY A 526 23.95 -0.71 -32.15
N THR A 527 22.92 -0.44 -31.34
CA THR A 527 22.68 0.89 -30.75
C THR A 527 22.35 0.85 -29.26
N LEU A 528 23.08 1.64 -28.47
CA LEU A 528 22.86 1.82 -27.03
C LEU A 528 22.46 3.26 -26.71
N LEU A 529 21.51 3.44 -25.80
CA LEU A 529 21.28 4.69 -25.10
C LEU A 529 22.06 4.67 -23.78
N LEU A 530 23.00 5.59 -23.64
CA LEU A 530 23.86 5.71 -22.47
C LEU A 530 23.61 7.00 -21.71
N ARG A 531 23.72 6.94 -20.39
CA ARG A 531 23.64 8.11 -19.52
C ARG A 531 24.83 9.06 -19.67
N ASP A 532 26.01 8.52 -19.96
CA ASP A 532 27.27 9.26 -20.19
C ASP A 532 28.13 8.44 -21.18
N PRO A 533 28.94 9.08 -22.03
CA PRO A 533 29.78 8.36 -22.98
C PRO A 533 30.77 7.38 -22.34
N GLY A 534 31.25 7.60 -21.12
CA GLY A 534 32.25 6.70 -20.54
C GLY A 534 31.69 5.45 -19.84
N VAL A 535 30.37 5.18 -19.89
CA VAL A 535 29.85 3.80 -19.63
C VAL A 535 30.54 2.80 -20.55
N VAL A 536 30.90 3.20 -21.77
CA VAL A 536 31.49 2.33 -22.78
C VAL A 536 32.69 1.54 -22.24
N ASP A 537 33.49 2.14 -21.36
CA ASP A 537 34.67 1.51 -20.78
C ASP A 537 34.35 0.32 -19.85
N PHE A 538 33.13 0.29 -19.29
CA PHE A 538 32.62 -0.78 -18.44
C PHE A 538 31.98 -1.92 -19.22
N LEU A 539 31.54 -1.66 -20.46
CA LEU A 539 30.86 -2.65 -21.28
C LEU A 539 31.81 -3.78 -21.74
N PRO A 540 31.28 -4.99 -21.97
CA PRO A 540 32.01 -6.04 -22.69
C PRO A 540 32.57 -5.53 -24.03
N GLU A 541 33.74 -6.03 -24.43
CA GLU A 541 34.47 -5.55 -25.62
C GLU A 541 33.60 -5.50 -26.89
N ALA A 542 32.77 -6.52 -27.11
CA ALA A 542 31.87 -6.62 -28.27
C ALA A 542 30.83 -5.47 -28.35
N LEU A 543 30.45 -4.87 -27.22
CA LEU A 543 29.50 -3.75 -27.19
C LEU A 543 30.16 -2.38 -27.35
N ARG A 544 31.49 -2.28 -27.20
CA ARG A 544 32.19 -0.98 -27.26
C ARG A 544 32.21 -0.37 -28.66
N GLY A 545 31.95 -1.18 -29.68
CA GLY A 545 31.83 -0.75 -31.07
C GLY A 545 30.41 -0.37 -31.50
N TRP A 546 29.41 -0.51 -30.62
CA TRP A 546 28.03 -0.15 -30.94
C TRP A 546 27.87 1.37 -30.98
N ASP A 547 26.93 1.85 -31.80
CA ASP A 547 26.56 3.25 -31.84
C ASP A 547 25.97 3.67 -30.49
N VAL A 548 26.40 4.84 -30.01
CA VAL A 548 25.98 5.36 -28.70
C VAL A 548 25.15 6.64 -28.89
N VAL A 549 23.95 6.63 -28.32
CA VAL A 549 23.11 7.81 -28.13
C VAL A 549 23.32 8.30 -26.70
N VAL A 550 23.74 9.56 -26.54
CA VAL A 550 23.82 10.22 -25.24
C VAL A 550 22.99 11.51 -25.28
N PRO A 551 21.90 11.62 -24.50
CA PRO A 551 21.16 12.85 -24.36
C PRO A 551 21.92 13.82 -23.45
N PRO A 552 21.71 15.14 -23.58
CA PRO A 552 22.30 16.09 -22.65
C PRO A 552 21.76 15.86 -21.22
N PRO A 553 22.50 16.33 -20.20
CA PRO A 553 22.02 16.28 -18.82
C PRO A 553 20.65 16.96 -18.70
N PRO A 554 19.73 16.39 -17.91
CA PRO A 554 18.40 16.96 -17.76
C PRO A 554 18.43 18.29 -17.03
N GLY A 555 17.53 19.20 -17.42
CA GLY A 555 17.35 20.51 -16.80
C GLY A 555 16.44 20.44 -15.57
N ALA A 556 16.52 21.46 -14.71
CA ALA A 556 15.64 21.56 -13.54
C ALA A 556 14.15 21.69 -13.91
N ASP A 557 13.87 22.26 -15.09
CA ASP A 557 12.51 22.48 -15.62
C ASP A 557 11.87 21.21 -16.21
N ASP A 558 12.62 20.11 -16.32
CA ASP A 558 12.11 18.82 -16.85
C ASP A 558 11.34 18.00 -15.79
N TYR A 559 11.24 18.52 -14.55
CA TYR A 559 10.67 17.82 -13.40
C TYR A 559 9.58 18.61 -12.68
N PRO A 560 8.52 17.94 -12.19
CA PRO A 560 7.65 18.52 -11.18
C PRO A 560 8.48 18.93 -9.96
N GLN A 561 8.17 20.11 -9.40
CA GLN A 561 8.71 20.52 -8.11
C GLN A 561 7.91 19.83 -7.01
N TYR A 562 8.56 18.95 -6.25
CA TYR A 562 7.93 18.27 -5.13
C TYR A 562 7.92 19.20 -3.92
N GLU A 563 6.75 19.40 -3.33
CA GLU A 563 6.56 20.21 -2.12
C GLU A 563 6.75 19.38 -0.84
N ASN A 564 7.70 18.42 -0.82
CA ASN A 564 7.98 17.57 0.34
C ASN A 564 9.46 17.62 0.71
N ASP A 565 9.73 17.57 2.01
CA ASP A 565 11.08 17.45 2.58
C ASP A 565 11.62 15.99 2.53
N ASP A 566 10.84 15.07 1.94
CA ASP A 566 11.19 13.65 1.84
C ASP A 566 12.22 13.34 0.74
N PRO A 567 13.04 12.28 0.92
CA PRO A 567 14.02 11.89 -0.08
C PRO A 567 13.38 11.35 -1.36
N ILE A 568 13.91 11.78 -2.51
CA ILE A 568 13.46 11.37 -3.85
C ILE A 568 14.23 10.11 -4.29
N PRO A 569 13.56 8.95 -4.49
CA PRO A 569 14.25 7.68 -4.74
C PRO A 569 14.97 7.58 -6.09
N ALA A 570 14.52 8.29 -7.12
CA ALA A 570 15.13 8.21 -8.45
C ALA A 570 15.94 9.46 -8.80
N SER A 571 17.11 9.22 -9.43
CA SER A 571 17.93 10.28 -10.00
C SER A 571 17.17 11.05 -11.09
N PRO A 572 17.58 12.28 -11.43
CA PRO A 572 17.06 12.99 -12.59
C PRO A 572 17.17 12.17 -13.90
N TYR A 573 18.18 11.32 -14.04
CA TYR A 573 18.35 10.46 -15.22
C TYR A 573 17.32 9.32 -15.36
N ILE A 574 16.32 9.22 -14.48
CA ILE A 574 15.27 8.19 -14.58
C ILE A 574 14.52 8.22 -15.93
N ASP A 575 14.50 9.35 -16.63
CA ASP A 575 13.85 9.45 -17.95
C ASP A 575 14.55 8.67 -19.07
N LEU A 576 15.79 8.20 -18.83
CA LEU A 576 16.46 7.24 -19.71
C LEU A 576 15.88 5.84 -19.61
N ASN A 577 15.09 5.55 -18.58
CA ASN A 577 14.39 4.29 -18.35
C ASN A 577 13.17 4.16 -19.29
N VAL A 578 13.45 4.25 -20.58
CA VAL A 578 12.49 4.17 -21.69
C VAL A 578 12.09 2.72 -21.97
N LEU A 579 10.97 2.53 -22.66
CA LEU A 579 10.52 1.20 -23.08
C LEU A 579 10.50 1.12 -24.61
N SER A 580 11.33 0.26 -25.19
CA SER A 580 11.26 -0.05 -26.62
C SER A 580 10.05 -0.95 -26.91
N VAL A 581 9.21 -0.48 -27.83
CA VAL A 581 8.06 -1.22 -28.37
C VAL A 581 8.55 -2.16 -29.46
N ASP A 582 9.48 -1.68 -30.29
CA ASP A 582 10.23 -2.46 -31.27
C ASP A 582 11.59 -1.77 -31.52
N GLU A 583 12.35 -2.25 -32.50
CA GLU A 583 13.71 -1.77 -32.80
C GLU A 583 13.75 -0.32 -33.30
N ASP A 584 12.62 0.23 -33.74
CA ASP A 584 12.54 1.58 -34.28
C ASP A 584 11.63 2.49 -33.43
N THR A 585 10.86 1.96 -32.48
CA THR A 585 9.83 2.69 -31.74
C THR A 585 10.07 2.63 -30.23
N VAL A 586 10.20 3.80 -29.60
CA VAL A 586 10.53 3.93 -28.17
C VAL A 586 9.50 4.80 -27.45
N MET A 587 8.99 4.32 -26.33
CA MET A 587 8.13 5.09 -25.43
C MET A 587 8.99 5.97 -24.52
N VAL A 588 8.71 7.27 -24.52
CA VAL A 588 9.51 8.28 -23.81
C VAL A 588 8.58 9.22 -23.05
N ASN A 589 9.03 9.69 -21.89
CA ASN A 589 8.22 10.57 -21.08
C ASN A 589 7.91 11.88 -21.84
N ASP A 590 6.64 12.27 -21.88
CA ASP A 590 6.19 13.44 -22.64
C ASP A 590 6.82 14.75 -22.15
N ALA A 591 7.29 14.81 -20.90
CA ALA A 591 8.01 15.95 -20.35
C ALA A 591 9.42 16.11 -20.96
N CYS A 592 10.08 15.03 -21.38
CA CYS A 592 11.50 15.02 -21.73
C CYS A 592 11.75 15.36 -23.20
N LYS A 593 11.39 16.59 -23.60
CA LYS A 593 11.48 17.06 -25.00
C LYS A 593 12.86 16.86 -25.61
N THR A 594 13.92 17.06 -24.82
CA THR A 594 15.30 16.92 -25.28
C THR A 594 15.70 15.49 -25.59
N LEU A 595 15.25 14.52 -24.78
CA LEU A 595 15.48 13.09 -25.04
C LEU A 595 14.72 12.65 -26.29
N MET A 596 13.47 13.07 -26.43
CA MET A 596 12.66 12.77 -27.61
C MET A 596 13.33 13.27 -28.89
N ALA A 597 13.73 14.55 -28.94
CA ALA A 597 14.43 15.12 -30.10
C ALA A 597 15.78 14.42 -30.37
N THR A 598 16.48 13.97 -29.32
CA THR A 598 17.74 13.23 -29.46
C THR A 598 17.48 11.87 -30.11
N LEU A 599 16.47 11.13 -29.67
CA LEU A 599 16.12 9.82 -30.24
C LEU A 599 15.61 9.94 -31.69
N GLU A 600 14.75 10.92 -31.97
CA GLU A 600 14.27 11.20 -33.34
C GLU A 600 15.42 11.52 -34.30
N LYS A 601 16.43 12.28 -33.86
CA LYS A 601 17.64 12.56 -34.65
C LYS A 601 18.44 11.30 -34.99
N HIS A 602 18.36 10.26 -34.16
CA HIS A 602 19.01 8.96 -34.38
C HIS A 602 18.08 7.96 -35.10
N GLY A 603 16.93 8.43 -35.59
CA GLY A 603 16.03 7.65 -36.46
C GLY A 603 14.98 6.82 -35.71
N PHE A 604 14.77 7.06 -34.42
CA PHE A 604 13.69 6.42 -33.67
C PHE A 604 12.36 7.15 -33.83
N THR A 605 11.28 6.39 -33.93
CA THR A 605 9.92 6.86 -33.71
C THR A 605 9.68 6.96 -32.21
N VAL A 606 9.35 8.15 -31.73
CA VAL A 606 9.09 8.38 -30.31
C VAL A 606 7.59 8.39 -30.02
N VAL A 607 7.19 7.62 -29.01
CA VAL A 607 5.82 7.61 -28.47
C VAL A 607 5.83 8.36 -27.13
N PRO A 608 5.38 9.63 -27.09
CA PRO A 608 5.31 10.39 -25.85
C PRO A 608 4.22 9.87 -24.93
N VAL A 609 4.56 9.56 -23.67
CA VAL A 609 3.60 9.13 -22.64
C VAL A 609 3.81 9.93 -21.37
N ARG A 610 2.71 10.38 -20.75
CA ARG A 610 2.78 11.16 -19.51
C ARG A 610 3.25 10.29 -18.35
N HIS A 611 4.28 10.75 -17.63
CA HIS A 611 4.75 10.10 -16.40
C HIS A 611 5.33 11.13 -15.42
N ARG A 612 4.48 11.73 -14.59
CA ARG A 612 4.80 12.90 -13.76
C ARG A 612 5.69 12.52 -12.57
N HIS A 613 5.26 11.53 -11.79
CA HIS A 613 5.83 11.26 -10.44
C HIS A 613 6.85 10.12 -10.41
N ARG A 614 7.31 9.65 -11.57
CA ARG A 614 8.38 8.62 -11.74
C ARG A 614 9.56 8.71 -10.76
N ARG A 615 10.02 9.92 -10.43
CA ARG A 615 11.15 10.13 -9.53
C ARG A 615 10.80 9.85 -8.07
N LEU A 616 9.59 10.25 -7.65
CA LEU A 616 9.08 10.02 -6.31
C LEU A 616 8.81 8.53 -6.04
N PHE A 617 8.43 7.79 -7.10
CA PHE A 617 8.09 6.37 -7.01
C PHE A 617 9.17 5.42 -7.51
N GLY A 618 10.32 5.95 -7.94
CA GLY A 618 11.53 5.17 -8.17
C GLY A 618 11.58 4.38 -9.49
N GLY A 619 10.79 4.73 -10.51
CA GLY A 619 10.76 3.94 -11.75
C GLY A 619 10.23 4.68 -12.98
N GLY A 620 10.86 4.42 -14.13
CA GLY A 620 10.38 4.82 -15.44
C GLY A 620 9.54 3.71 -16.11
N PHE A 621 9.44 3.74 -17.43
CA PHE A 621 8.61 2.77 -18.16
C PHE A 621 9.18 1.36 -18.13
N HIS A 622 10.50 1.21 -18.20
CA HIS A 622 11.14 -0.11 -18.16
C HIS A 622 11.04 -0.74 -16.77
N CYS A 623 11.21 0.03 -15.69
CA CYS A 623 11.02 -0.47 -14.32
C CYS A 623 9.57 -0.92 -14.06
N PHE A 624 8.59 -0.13 -14.53
CA PHE A 624 7.16 -0.39 -14.28
C PHE A 624 6.61 -1.60 -15.05
N THR A 625 7.37 -2.08 -16.03
CA THR A 625 6.93 -3.14 -16.93
C THR A 625 7.80 -4.39 -16.82
N LEU A 626 7.19 -5.54 -17.10
CA LEU A 626 7.86 -6.81 -17.28
C LEU A 626 7.45 -7.38 -18.64
N ASP A 627 8.32 -7.26 -19.64
CA ASP A 627 8.05 -7.79 -20.98
C ASP A 627 8.16 -9.31 -21.00
N THR A 628 7.01 -9.95 -21.12
CA THR A 628 6.88 -11.41 -21.05
C THR A 628 6.96 -12.05 -22.43
N VAL A 629 6.49 -11.34 -23.46
CA VAL A 629 6.56 -11.83 -24.85
C VAL A 629 7.02 -10.73 -25.79
N ARG A 630 8.18 -10.96 -26.40
CA ARG A 630 8.70 -10.25 -27.57
C ARG A 630 8.84 -11.20 -28.75
N ALA A 631 8.88 -10.65 -29.96
CA ALA A 631 9.01 -11.43 -31.19
C ALA A 631 10.42 -12.01 -31.40
N GLY A 632 11.44 -11.43 -30.76
CA GLY A 632 12.84 -11.83 -30.86
C GLY A 632 13.14 -13.22 -30.31
N GLY A 633 14.31 -13.74 -30.69
CA GLY A 633 14.82 -15.05 -30.28
C GLY A 633 16.17 -14.97 -29.59
N ALA A 634 16.78 -16.13 -29.39
CA ALA A 634 18.11 -16.28 -28.82
C ALA A 634 19.20 -15.95 -29.86
N GLU A 635 19.22 -14.70 -30.33
CA GLU A 635 20.23 -14.18 -31.26
C GLU A 635 21.58 -13.99 -30.57
N ASP A 636 22.65 -13.99 -31.36
CA ASP A 636 24.00 -13.77 -30.88
C ASP A 636 24.48 -12.36 -31.26
N TYR A 637 24.25 -11.40 -30.36
CA TYR A 637 24.60 -10.00 -30.59
C TYR A 637 26.05 -9.65 -30.21
N LEU A 638 26.76 -10.56 -29.54
CA LEU A 638 28.13 -10.37 -29.07
C LEU A 638 29.18 -11.22 -29.85
N ALA A 639 28.74 -11.89 -30.92
CA ALA A 639 29.58 -12.76 -31.75
C ALA A 639 30.57 -12.01 -32.65
#